data_AF-A0A3B9SFW2-F1
#
_entry.id   AF-A0A3B9SFW2-F1
#
_cell.length_a   1.000
_cell.length_b   1.000
_cell.length_c   1.000
_cell.angle_alpha   90.00
_cell.angle_beta   90.00
_cell.angle_gamma   90.00
#
_symmetry.space_group_name_H-M   'P 1'
#
loop_
_entity.id
_entity.type
_entity.pdbx_description
1 polymer ?
#
loop_
_entity_poly.entity_id
_entity_poly.type
_entity_poly.pdbx_seq_one_letter_code
_entity_poly.pdbx_strand_id
1 'polypeptide(L)'
;MMFCKEVIFRMKKKITKLVCSLLAAGMVSAGIPNFYSLPTVVHTVQAATSEVNITSSAGSLETAFVEWTPSSTSGVTGYTVSYASNGSSNYNVIDDELIRQYKDGHWRADVVGLAPGNYTLKVEAKGKSVTETVNVTVKAHDRKGFAFSPNSKFKTEAVGAYNNDGTPKSGAQIIYIKSASDIDTVTCDGVTGLSSILQSRNKRSSTPLIVRIIGKIDYSGSQLNGSGYIQIKPSSAYTKSDITIEGIGSDTTINFGFLLRNAGNVEIRNLAIHDFKDDGISLDTDNTDIWIHNNEIFYGIEGSGDKAKGDGSTDVKNDSQYVTISYNHYWDGGKVSLCGMKGESGNNYISYHHNHFDHSDSRHPRIRTMSVHVFNNYYDGNAKYGVGASENSSAFVEGNYFRNCKYPTLQGSVGKDSDGSGGSNTLEDSNPVGAIKWYDNTRIDTIQSADTTSWKLDSNGNTAGNGDACEAASRNQSITYTTEAGATYNNFDQDSYVQSLSIETPDNAKNTVEQYAGRIRNANGKADFADATGFAFTSGDDTAYSINSTLREALYNYCDNTLNAKYIINKIGGAVDDSFVPETSATTEATTTQEESTEATTSHQEESTEATTAAVEGEISIKYNNGYTFTGNGKLTSTISSDSAYYSILGNQIAQGNNYVQISPNKATVVDTDGTNSSSDKRGATTELYLPLGKTYTSGTLTIEGTFTTPTSSNGWTLLQLWGAGLEVASIRTDNNKYKLRLDGDNNTLSDTGATTGTTEATYRFDINLDAKTVKLTVNNNSSKEVTLNRPYIDNIKFITASYNQRNIEVGNVTVTTSNTGAVQGDINADGYVNSVDLHLALSYLTGGYSLTNEQISRGDFNGDGKLTLVDAYKLKTSIA
;
A
#
# COMPACT_ATOMS: atom_id res chain seq x y z
N MET A 1 -0.25 -19.26 -61.26
CA MET A 1 0.86 -19.35 -62.23
C MET A 1 1.16 -17.93 -62.69
N MET A 2 2.44 -17.51 -62.64
CA MET A 2 2.96 -16.23 -63.15
C MET A 2 2.36 -14.93 -62.57
N PHE A 3 2.62 -14.64 -61.29
CA PHE A 3 2.93 -13.27 -60.81
C PHE A 3 3.49 -13.25 -59.36
N CYS A 4 3.44 -14.37 -58.63
CA CYS A 4 4.08 -14.53 -57.30
C CYS A 4 5.49 -15.17 -57.31
N LYS A 5 6.12 -15.39 -58.48
CA LYS A 5 7.45 -16.05 -58.56
C LYS A 5 8.65 -15.12 -58.68
N GLU A 6 8.46 -13.81 -58.94
CA GLU A 6 9.57 -12.87 -59.14
C GLU A 6 10.06 -12.20 -57.84
N VAL A 7 9.22 -12.10 -56.81
CA VAL A 7 9.58 -11.44 -55.53
C VAL A 7 10.31 -12.41 -54.58
N ILE A 8 9.96 -13.70 -54.63
CA ILE A 8 10.56 -14.76 -53.79
C ILE A 8 11.99 -15.11 -54.25
N PHE A 9 12.37 -14.77 -55.49
CA PHE A 9 13.71 -15.04 -56.02
C PHE A 9 14.77 -13.96 -55.65
N ARG A 10 14.35 -12.75 -55.25
CA ARG A 10 15.28 -11.67 -54.85
C ARG A 10 15.61 -11.63 -53.35
N MET A 11 14.83 -12.28 -52.49
CA MET A 11 15.13 -12.35 -51.04
C MET A 11 16.02 -13.54 -50.64
N LYS A 12 16.16 -14.58 -51.48
CA LYS A 12 17.02 -15.75 -51.21
C LYS A 12 18.52 -15.53 -51.43
N LYS A 13 18.96 -14.31 -51.80
CA LYS A 13 20.38 -14.00 -52.11
C LYS A 13 21.09 -13.13 -51.06
N LYS A 14 20.48 -12.86 -49.90
CA LYS A 14 21.11 -12.05 -48.83
C LYS A 14 21.05 -12.63 -47.40
N ILE A 15 20.60 -13.87 -47.20
CA ILE A 15 20.71 -14.56 -45.91
C ILE A 15 21.65 -15.77 -46.07
N THR A 16 22.93 -15.47 -46.13
CA THR A 16 24.04 -16.42 -45.92
C THR A 16 25.21 -15.61 -45.37
N LYS A 17 25.14 -15.36 -44.06
CA LYS A 17 26.10 -14.79 -43.10
C LYS A 17 25.19 -14.37 -41.93
N LEU A 18 25.22 -14.96 -40.75
CA LEU A 18 26.35 -15.48 -40.01
C LEU A 18 25.80 -16.17 -38.75
N VAL A 19 25.78 -17.51 -38.67
CA VAL A 19 25.83 -18.28 -37.39
C VAL A 19 26.31 -19.71 -37.70
N CYS A 20 27.30 -20.16 -36.91
CA CYS A 20 27.81 -21.52 -36.70
C CYS A 20 28.75 -22.17 -37.74
N SER A 21 30.06 -22.12 -37.45
CA SER A 21 31.05 -23.11 -37.90
C SER A 21 31.39 -24.06 -36.75
N LEU A 22 31.12 -25.35 -36.99
CA LEU A 22 31.32 -26.52 -36.13
C LEU A 22 32.79 -26.96 -36.00
N LEU A 23 33.05 -27.70 -34.92
CA LEU A 23 34.14 -28.66 -34.73
C LEU A 23 34.03 -29.89 -35.66
N ALA A 24 35.13 -30.33 -36.28
CA ALA A 24 35.68 -31.71 -36.23
C ALA A 24 36.84 -31.98 -37.23
N ALA A 25 37.95 -32.49 -36.67
CA ALA A 25 38.92 -33.49 -37.16
C ALA A 25 39.79 -33.27 -38.43
N GLY A 26 41.11 -33.30 -38.21
CA GLY A 26 42.15 -33.62 -39.20
C GLY A 26 43.48 -33.95 -38.50
N MET A 27 43.82 -35.24 -38.38
CA MET A 27 45.06 -35.77 -37.80
C MET A 27 46.25 -35.54 -38.75
N VAL A 28 47.39 -35.06 -38.25
CA VAL A 28 48.74 -35.39 -38.78
C VAL A 28 49.71 -35.50 -37.61
N SER A 29 50.44 -36.61 -37.60
CA SER A 29 51.46 -37.06 -36.67
C SER A 29 52.82 -36.36 -36.82
N ALA A 30 53.58 -36.39 -35.72
CA ALA A 30 55.06 -36.48 -35.58
C ALA A 30 55.78 -35.25 -34.99
N GLY A 31 56.39 -35.46 -33.81
CA GLY A 31 57.51 -34.66 -33.29
C GLY A 31 57.47 -34.39 -31.78
N ILE A 32 58.03 -35.29 -30.96
CA ILE A 32 58.49 -35.01 -29.58
C ILE A 32 59.99 -34.61 -29.67
N PRO A 33 60.59 -33.78 -28.76
CA PRO A 33 60.88 -34.20 -27.37
C PRO A 33 60.68 -33.12 -26.28
N ASN A 34 60.21 -33.62 -25.12
CA ASN A 34 60.42 -33.22 -23.71
C ASN A 34 61.16 -31.91 -23.38
N PHE A 35 60.59 -31.04 -22.54
CA PHE A 35 61.28 -30.39 -21.41
C PHE A 35 60.28 -29.96 -20.31
N TYR A 36 60.46 -30.57 -19.13
CA TYR A 36 60.21 -30.12 -17.74
C TYR A 36 59.02 -29.22 -17.35
N SER A 37 58.37 -29.68 -16.29
CA SER A 37 57.33 -29.04 -15.47
C SER A 37 57.66 -27.63 -14.96
N LEU A 38 56.68 -26.73 -15.05
CA LEU A 38 56.47 -25.64 -14.10
C LEU A 38 54.97 -25.63 -13.71
N PRO A 39 54.61 -25.51 -12.43
CA PRO A 39 53.21 -25.35 -12.06
C PRO A 39 52.73 -23.98 -12.55
N THR A 40 51.70 -23.98 -13.38
CA THR A 40 50.99 -22.76 -13.77
C THR A 40 50.23 -22.27 -12.54
N VAL A 41 50.59 -21.09 -12.04
CA VAL A 41 49.78 -20.36 -11.05
C VAL A 41 48.46 -20.01 -11.75
N VAL A 42 47.39 -20.71 -11.38
CA VAL A 42 46.03 -20.27 -11.70
C VAL A 42 45.79 -19.04 -10.83
N HIS A 43 45.90 -17.86 -11.42
CA HIS A 43 45.31 -16.67 -10.84
C HIS A 43 43.79 -16.86 -10.88
N THR A 44 43.21 -17.28 -9.78
CA THR A 44 41.80 -17.03 -9.51
C THR A 44 41.64 -15.52 -9.53
N VAL A 45 41.05 -14.97 -10.59
CA VAL A 45 40.53 -13.60 -10.57
C VAL A 45 39.37 -13.65 -9.58
N GLN A 46 39.66 -13.27 -8.34
CA GLN A 46 38.64 -13.02 -7.34
C GLN A 46 37.79 -11.88 -7.91
N ALA A 47 36.52 -12.14 -8.19
CA ALA A 47 35.57 -11.09 -8.50
C ALA A 47 35.67 -10.03 -7.40
N ALA A 48 35.87 -8.76 -7.77
CA ALA A 48 35.86 -7.68 -6.80
C ALA A 48 34.52 -7.75 -6.05
N THR A 49 34.58 -8.05 -4.76
CA THR A 49 33.39 -7.97 -3.89
C THR A 49 32.94 -6.53 -3.90
N SER A 50 31.70 -6.25 -4.34
CA SER A 50 31.21 -4.86 -4.36
C SER A 50 31.19 -4.34 -2.91
N GLU A 51 31.82 -3.20 -2.71
CA GLU A 51 31.86 -2.54 -1.38
C GLU A 51 30.55 -1.85 -1.04
N VAL A 52 29.78 -1.53 -2.08
CA VAL A 52 28.41 -1.06 -2.01
C VAL A 52 27.51 -2.20 -2.49
N ASN A 53 26.55 -2.61 -1.68
CA ASN A 53 25.52 -3.57 -2.08
C ASN A 53 24.17 -2.86 -2.09
N ILE A 54 23.66 -2.51 -3.28
CA ILE A 54 22.33 -1.90 -3.42
C ILE A 54 21.28 -2.93 -2.99
N THR A 55 20.54 -2.61 -1.93
CA THR A 55 19.52 -3.48 -1.33
C THR A 55 18.13 -3.16 -1.84
N SER A 56 17.88 -1.90 -2.19
CA SER A 56 16.59 -1.44 -2.68
C SER A 56 16.75 -0.16 -3.50
N SER A 57 15.86 0.05 -4.46
CA SER A 57 15.78 1.32 -5.20
C SER A 57 14.44 1.45 -5.90
N ALA A 58 14.01 2.68 -6.12
CA ALA A 58 12.77 3.00 -6.80
C ALA A 58 12.77 4.40 -7.38
N GLY A 59 11.94 4.62 -8.38
CA GLY A 59 11.41 5.95 -8.66
C GLY A 59 9.96 6.01 -8.20
N SER A 60 9.53 7.20 -7.81
CA SER A 60 8.18 7.50 -7.35
C SER A 60 7.72 8.84 -7.92
N LEU A 61 6.80 9.54 -7.26
CA LEU A 61 6.33 10.86 -7.69
C LEU A 61 7.45 11.89 -7.51
N GLU A 62 8.03 12.35 -8.62
CA GLU A 62 9.06 13.42 -8.75
C GLU A 62 10.31 13.21 -7.88
N THR A 63 10.50 11.96 -7.46
CA THR A 63 11.53 11.54 -6.52
C THR A 63 12.00 10.13 -6.88
N ALA A 64 13.19 9.77 -6.43
CA ALA A 64 13.72 8.42 -6.47
C ALA A 64 14.57 8.15 -5.23
N PHE A 65 14.73 6.90 -4.83
CA PHE A 65 15.64 6.54 -3.75
C PHE A 65 16.52 5.35 -4.12
N VAL A 66 17.63 5.24 -3.39
CA VAL A 66 18.50 4.07 -3.40
C VAL A 66 18.93 3.78 -1.96
N GLU A 67 18.86 2.51 -1.59
CA GLU A 67 19.34 1.96 -0.32
C GLU A 67 20.47 0.98 -0.58
N TRP A 68 21.46 0.97 0.30
CA TRP A 68 22.59 0.05 0.21
C TRP A 68 23.13 -0.34 1.58
N THR A 69 23.79 -1.49 1.62
CA THR A 69 24.58 -1.94 2.76
C THR A 69 26.07 -1.96 2.36
N PRO A 70 26.96 -1.43 3.21
CA PRO A 70 28.39 -1.55 2.96
C PRO A 70 28.87 -2.96 3.30
N SER A 71 29.63 -3.61 2.42
CA SER A 71 30.26 -4.91 2.76
C SER A 71 31.54 -4.76 3.59
N SER A 72 32.14 -3.56 3.58
CA SER A 72 33.17 -3.09 4.52
C SER A 72 33.19 -1.56 4.52
N THR A 73 33.35 -0.95 5.70
CA THR A 73 33.61 0.49 5.83
C THR A 73 35.10 0.82 5.90
N SER A 74 35.96 -0.20 6.05
CA SER A 74 37.41 0.01 6.17
C SER A 74 37.92 0.75 4.94
N GLY A 75 38.58 1.89 5.13
CA GLY A 75 39.12 2.71 4.02
C GLY A 75 38.07 3.47 3.20
N VAL A 76 36.77 3.37 3.54
CA VAL A 76 35.72 4.18 2.96
C VAL A 76 35.52 5.43 3.81
N THR A 77 35.73 6.62 3.24
CA THR A 77 35.59 7.89 3.98
C THR A 77 34.19 8.50 3.86
N GLY A 78 33.37 8.01 2.93
CA GLY A 78 32.02 8.47 2.71
C GLY A 78 31.40 7.93 1.43
N TYR A 79 30.15 8.29 1.18
CA TYR A 79 29.41 8.02 -0.04
C TYR A 79 29.07 9.32 -0.77
N THR A 80 29.07 9.26 -2.09
CA THR A 80 28.42 10.26 -2.95
C THR A 80 27.35 9.57 -3.75
N VAL A 81 26.18 10.20 -3.85
CA VAL A 81 25.11 9.75 -4.73
C VAL A 81 24.91 10.78 -5.83
N SER A 82 24.72 10.30 -7.05
CA SER A 82 24.45 11.13 -8.21
C SER A 82 23.46 10.47 -9.14
N TYR A 83 22.85 11.26 -10.03
CA TYR A 83 21.85 10.77 -10.97
C TYR A 83 22.06 11.34 -12.37
N ALA A 84 21.65 10.59 -13.38
CA ALA A 84 21.60 11.03 -14.77
C ALA A 84 20.37 10.44 -15.45
N SER A 85 19.83 11.09 -16.47
CA SER A 85 18.86 10.42 -17.37
C SER A 85 19.50 9.17 -17.97
N ASN A 86 18.75 8.08 -18.13
CA ASN A 86 19.28 6.80 -18.61
C ASN A 86 20.12 6.97 -19.89
N GLY A 87 21.36 6.48 -19.87
CA GLY A 87 22.29 6.56 -20.99
C GLY A 87 23.09 7.86 -21.10
N SER A 88 22.83 8.85 -20.23
CA SER A 88 23.66 10.05 -20.11
C SER A 88 24.92 9.78 -19.30
N SER A 89 26.04 10.38 -19.69
CA SER A 89 27.27 10.42 -18.90
C SER A 89 27.34 11.60 -17.94
N ASN A 90 26.37 12.53 -18.01
CA ASN A 90 26.34 13.75 -17.21
C ASN A 90 25.54 13.51 -15.93
N TYR A 91 26.26 13.15 -14.87
CA TYR A 91 25.68 12.92 -13.54
C TYR A 91 25.63 14.21 -12.72
N ASN A 92 24.48 14.46 -12.11
CA ASN A 92 24.30 15.52 -11.12
C ASN A 92 24.46 14.90 -9.73
N VAL A 93 25.35 15.45 -8.93
CA VAL A 93 25.54 15.05 -7.53
C VAL A 93 24.42 15.65 -6.68
N ILE A 94 23.83 14.85 -5.78
CA ILE A 94 22.84 15.35 -4.83
C ILE A 94 23.51 15.97 -3.61
N ASP A 95 22.77 16.79 -2.87
CA ASP A 95 23.24 17.36 -1.61
C ASP A 95 23.50 16.25 -0.57
N ASP A 96 24.56 16.40 0.23
CA ASP A 96 24.94 15.40 1.25
C ASP A 96 23.82 15.20 2.28
N GLU A 97 23.02 16.23 2.57
CA GLU A 97 21.83 16.14 3.44
C GLU A 97 20.81 15.08 3.01
N LEU A 98 20.75 14.76 1.71
CA LEU A 98 19.82 13.77 1.20
C LEU A 98 20.32 12.33 1.37
N ILE A 99 21.52 12.14 1.92
CA ILE A 99 22.13 10.85 2.25
C ILE A 99 22.02 10.59 3.75
N ARG A 100 21.59 9.40 4.15
CA ARG A 100 21.37 9.01 5.55
C ARG A 100 21.90 7.61 5.84
N GLN A 101 22.42 7.43 7.05
CA GLN A 101 22.77 6.15 7.63
C GLN A 101 21.78 5.84 8.75
N TYR A 102 21.27 4.60 8.79
CA TYR A 102 20.37 4.12 9.83
C TYR A 102 21.12 3.33 10.90
N LYS A 103 20.47 3.09 12.04
CA LYS A 103 21.07 2.42 13.20
C LYS A 103 21.45 0.95 12.98
N ASP A 104 20.82 0.28 12.03
CA ASP A 104 21.21 -1.08 11.60
C ASP A 104 22.40 -1.06 10.61
N GLY A 105 22.91 0.12 10.25
CA GLY A 105 24.07 0.33 9.41
C GLY A 105 23.81 0.39 7.91
N HIS A 106 22.57 0.21 7.45
CA HIS A 106 22.26 0.49 6.05
C HIS A 106 22.20 2.00 5.77
N TRP A 107 22.28 2.34 4.49
CA TRP A 107 22.27 3.70 3.99
C TRP A 107 21.14 3.92 3.00
N ARG A 108 20.65 5.14 2.93
CA ARG A 108 19.63 5.59 1.96
C ARG A 108 20.02 6.94 1.39
N ALA A 109 19.65 7.18 0.14
CA ALA A 109 19.65 8.49 -0.47
C ALA A 109 18.35 8.74 -1.23
N ASP A 110 17.80 9.95 -1.14
CA ASP A 110 16.61 10.37 -1.87
C ASP A 110 16.96 11.49 -2.85
N VAL A 111 16.76 11.22 -4.14
CA VAL A 111 16.92 12.17 -5.23
C VAL A 111 15.56 12.82 -5.47
N VAL A 112 15.45 14.11 -5.19
CA VAL A 112 14.18 14.84 -5.22
C VAL A 112 14.19 15.97 -6.24
N GLY A 113 13.00 16.35 -6.74
CA GLY A 113 12.87 17.39 -7.75
C GLY A 113 13.22 16.91 -9.15
N LEU A 114 12.83 15.67 -9.47
CA LEU A 114 13.09 15.04 -10.77
C LEU A 114 11.89 15.19 -11.69
N ALA A 115 12.18 15.46 -12.97
CA ALA A 115 11.18 15.33 -14.01
C ALA A 115 10.74 13.86 -14.18
N PRO A 116 9.50 13.59 -14.62
CA PRO A 116 9.09 12.24 -14.99
C PRO A 116 10.00 11.67 -16.08
N GLY A 117 10.48 10.46 -15.88
CA GLY A 117 11.44 9.85 -16.80
C GLY A 117 12.21 8.69 -16.19
N ASN A 118 13.18 8.19 -16.97
CA ASN A 118 14.03 7.08 -16.56
C ASN A 118 15.43 7.61 -16.20
N TYR A 119 15.92 7.21 -15.03
CA TYR A 119 17.17 7.70 -14.46
C TYR A 119 18.07 6.57 -13.99
N THR A 120 19.37 6.77 -14.12
CA THR A 120 20.40 5.94 -13.51
C THR A 120 20.86 6.66 -12.24
N LEU A 121 20.67 6.03 -11.09
CA LEU A 121 21.26 6.43 -9.82
C LEU A 121 22.62 5.77 -9.66
N LYS A 122 23.60 6.50 -9.13
CA LYS A 122 24.97 6.03 -8.96
C LYS A 122 25.43 6.31 -7.53
N VAL A 123 25.89 5.26 -6.84
CA VAL A 123 26.46 5.32 -5.49
C VAL A 123 27.96 5.08 -5.57
N GLU A 124 28.75 6.00 -5.04
CA GLU A 124 30.22 5.99 -5.09
C GLU A 124 30.82 5.97 -3.67
N ALA A 125 31.61 4.94 -3.36
CA ALA A 125 32.36 4.85 -2.10
C ALA A 125 33.68 5.64 -2.20
N LYS A 126 33.76 6.76 -1.49
CA LYS A 126 34.95 7.61 -1.40
C LYS A 126 36.09 6.85 -0.71
N GLY A 127 37.30 6.97 -1.23
CA GLY A 127 38.51 6.31 -0.68
C GLY A 127 38.87 4.98 -1.36
N LYS A 128 37.92 4.33 -2.04
CA LYS A 128 38.15 3.03 -2.69
C LYS A 128 37.74 2.94 -4.17
N SER A 129 37.19 4.01 -4.74
CA SER A 129 36.81 4.10 -6.16
C SER A 129 35.86 2.98 -6.62
N VAL A 130 34.96 2.53 -5.72
CA VAL A 130 33.90 1.58 -6.04
C VAL A 130 32.62 2.34 -6.38
N THR A 131 31.94 1.87 -7.42
CA THR A 131 30.74 2.50 -7.97
C THR A 131 29.71 1.44 -8.28
N GLU A 132 28.48 1.64 -7.82
CA GLU A 132 27.32 0.85 -8.20
C GLU A 132 26.25 1.74 -8.83
N THR A 133 25.50 1.19 -9.78
CA THR A 133 24.44 1.92 -10.49
C THR A 133 23.16 1.13 -10.53
N VAL A 134 22.03 1.83 -10.47
CA VAL A 134 20.70 1.24 -10.61
C VAL A 134 19.78 2.14 -11.41
N ASN A 135 18.89 1.53 -12.21
CA ASN A 135 17.93 2.26 -13.03
C ASN A 135 16.57 2.34 -12.34
N VAL A 136 15.95 3.51 -12.39
CA VAL A 136 14.66 3.81 -11.76
C VAL A 136 13.76 4.60 -12.72
N THR A 137 12.45 4.56 -12.49
CA THR A 137 11.44 5.28 -13.27
C THR A 137 10.66 6.22 -12.37
N VAL A 138 10.76 7.52 -12.64
CA VAL A 138 10.10 8.61 -11.91
C VAL A 138 8.78 8.98 -12.61
N LYS A 139 7.73 9.22 -11.82
CA LYS A 139 6.40 9.63 -12.28
C LYS A 139 6.12 11.08 -11.87
N ALA A 140 5.12 11.71 -12.49
CA ALA A 140 4.67 13.05 -12.12
C ALA A 140 3.70 12.99 -10.92
N HIS A 141 3.70 14.02 -10.08
CA HIS A 141 2.54 14.26 -9.22
C HIS A 141 1.31 14.64 -10.07
N ASP A 142 0.13 14.27 -9.59
CA ASP A 142 -1.14 14.56 -10.21
C ASP A 142 -1.62 15.98 -9.87
N ARG A 143 -1.44 16.90 -10.83
CA ARG A 143 -1.76 18.33 -10.70
C ARG A 143 -3.20 18.65 -11.14
N LYS A 144 -4.19 17.93 -10.60
CA LYS A 144 -5.63 18.20 -10.80
C LYS A 144 -6.18 19.06 -9.67
N GLY A 145 -7.32 19.71 -9.90
CA GLY A 145 -8.01 20.51 -8.88
C GLY A 145 -7.73 22.01 -8.95
N PHE A 146 -8.50 22.79 -8.21
CA PHE A 146 -8.59 24.24 -8.40
C PHE A 146 -7.28 25.02 -8.22
N ALA A 147 -6.28 24.50 -7.50
CA ALA A 147 -4.97 25.15 -7.42
C ALA A 147 -4.28 25.26 -8.78
N PHE A 148 -4.66 24.40 -9.75
CA PHE A 148 -4.13 24.36 -11.11
C PHE A 148 -5.13 24.85 -12.16
N SER A 149 -6.21 25.51 -11.74
CA SER A 149 -7.19 26.07 -12.65
C SER A 149 -6.60 27.23 -13.47
N PRO A 150 -6.92 27.37 -14.76
CA PRO A 150 -6.55 28.56 -15.53
C PRO A 150 -7.21 29.84 -15.01
N ASN A 151 -8.26 29.71 -14.19
CA ASN A 151 -8.95 30.82 -13.55
C ASN A 151 -8.33 31.22 -12.20
N SER A 152 -7.35 30.45 -11.69
CA SER A 152 -6.66 30.76 -10.45
C SER A 152 -5.88 32.08 -10.55
N LYS A 153 -5.51 32.67 -9.41
CA LYS A 153 -4.85 33.98 -9.42
C LYS A 153 -3.53 33.95 -10.20
N PHE A 154 -2.80 32.84 -10.12
CA PHE A 154 -1.55 32.64 -10.84
C PHE A 154 -1.67 31.76 -12.09
N LYS A 155 -2.90 31.52 -12.58
CA LYS A 155 -3.21 31.07 -13.96
C LYS A 155 -2.43 29.83 -14.42
N THR A 156 -2.52 28.71 -13.70
CA THR A 156 -1.79 27.44 -13.97
C THR A 156 -0.27 27.47 -13.82
N GLU A 157 0.30 28.58 -13.33
CA GLU A 157 1.69 28.56 -12.89
C GLU A 157 1.90 27.43 -11.87
N ALA A 158 3.09 26.83 -11.88
CA ALA A 158 3.40 25.77 -10.96
C ALA A 158 3.30 26.27 -9.50
N VAL A 159 2.55 25.50 -8.69
CA VAL A 159 2.32 25.79 -7.28
C VAL A 159 3.61 25.58 -6.48
N GLY A 160 3.90 26.47 -5.54
CA GLY A 160 5.09 26.40 -4.70
C GLY A 160 6.37 26.80 -5.42
N ALA A 161 7.49 26.16 -5.08
CA ALA A 161 8.83 26.46 -5.58
C ALA A 161 9.33 25.50 -6.68
N TYR A 162 8.49 24.56 -7.12
CA TYR A 162 8.75 23.61 -8.19
C TYR A 162 8.06 24.03 -9.50
N ASN A 163 8.55 23.52 -10.63
CA ASN A 163 7.93 23.62 -11.95
C ASN A 163 6.83 22.55 -12.12
N ASN A 164 6.03 22.68 -13.18
CA ASN A 164 4.98 21.69 -13.49
C ASN A 164 5.52 20.32 -13.91
N ASP A 165 6.81 20.23 -14.26
CA ASP A 165 7.50 18.97 -14.49
C ASP A 165 8.12 18.39 -13.21
N GLY A 166 8.01 19.06 -12.06
CA GLY A 166 8.58 18.59 -10.79
C GLY A 166 10.03 18.98 -10.54
N THR A 167 10.68 19.70 -11.45
CA THR A 167 12.03 20.24 -11.19
C THR A 167 11.98 21.54 -10.38
N PRO A 168 12.98 21.87 -9.55
CA PRO A 168 13.02 23.16 -8.86
C PRO A 168 12.96 24.34 -9.84
N LYS A 169 12.23 25.40 -9.48
CA LYS A 169 12.25 26.66 -10.25
C LYS A 169 13.68 27.22 -10.32
N SER A 170 14.00 27.91 -11.43
CA SER A 170 15.33 28.49 -11.62
C SER A 170 15.71 29.42 -10.47
N GLY A 171 16.88 29.18 -9.88
CA GLY A 171 17.39 29.97 -8.75
C GLY A 171 16.69 29.72 -7.43
N ALA A 172 15.83 28.69 -7.31
CA ALA A 172 15.21 28.32 -6.05
C ALA A 172 16.26 28.15 -4.95
N GLN A 173 16.01 28.77 -3.81
CA GLN A 173 16.81 28.57 -2.61
C GLN A 173 16.30 27.32 -1.89
N ILE A 174 17.22 26.49 -1.40
CA ILE A 174 16.91 25.27 -0.66
C ILE A 174 17.51 25.40 0.74
N ILE A 175 16.69 25.17 1.76
CA ILE A 175 17.14 25.09 3.16
C ILE A 175 16.74 23.75 3.75
N TYR A 176 17.58 23.25 4.65
CA TYR A 176 17.42 21.94 5.30
C TYR A 176 17.11 22.09 6.78
N ILE A 177 16.08 21.38 7.26
CA ILE A 177 15.74 21.22 8.67
C ILE A 177 16.01 19.75 9.01
N LYS A 178 17.05 19.50 9.81
CA LYS A 178 17.56 18.16 10.15
C LYS A 178 17.41 17.84 11.63
N SER A 179 17.10 18.86 12.42
CA SER A 179 16.95 18.80 13.87
C SER A 179 16.01 19.91 14.35
N ALA A 180 15.48 19.76 15.55
CA ALA A 180 14.66 20.79 16.20
C ALA A 180 15.39 22.14 16.29
N SER A 181 16.71 22.15 16.53
CA SER A 181 17.50 23.38 16.61
C SER A 181 17.62 24.12 15.28
N ASP A 182 17.50 23.43 14.13
CA ASP A 182 17.56 24.09 12.83
C ASP A 182 16.37 25.02 12.63
N ILE A 183 15.21 24.74 13.24
CA ILE A 183 14.04 25.62 13.18
C ILE A 183 14.37 27.01 13.72
N ASP A 184 15.14 27.10 14.82
CA ASP A 184 15.56 28.39 15.39
C ASP A 184 16.75 29.02 14.66
N THR A 185 17.61 28.22 14.03
CA THR A 185 18.96 28.67 13.61
C THR A 185 19.16 28.78 12.10
N VAL A 186 18.30 28.15 11.29
CA VAL A 186 18.40 28.21 9.82
C VAL A 186 18.35 29.66 9.34
N THR A 187 19.11 29.96 8.30
CA THR A 187 19.18 31.31 7.73
C THR A 187 18.88 31.35 6.24
N CYS A 188 18.12 32.36 5.82
CA CYS A 188 17.85 32.65 4.41
C CYS A 188 17.59 34.16 4.27
N ASP A 189 18.14 34.79 3.23
CA ASP A 189 18.04 36.24 2.96
C ASP A 189 18.37 37.15 4.16
N GLY A 190 19.35 36.75 4.98
CA GLY A 190 19.76 37.49 6.17
C GLY A 190 18.73 37.48 7.29
N VAL A 191 17.80 36.53 7.30
CA VAL A 191 16.84 36.27 8.39
C VAL A 191 17.13 34.91 9.00
N THR A 192 17.06 34.82 10.32
CA THR A 192 17.29 33.60 11.11
C THR A 192 15.98 33.11 11.70
N GLY A 193 15.76 31.79 11.67
CA GLY A 193 14.57 31.12 12.18
C GLY A 193 13.51 30.88 11.10
N LEU A 194 12.99 29.65 11.04
CA LEU A 194 12.12 29.19 9.94
C LEU A 194 10.86 30.06 9.78
N SER A 195 10.09 30.24 10.86
CA SER A 195 8.86 31.04 10.83
C SER A 195 9.17 32.51 10.47
N SER A 196 10.30 33.03 10.95
CA SER A 196 10.76 34.39 10.63
C SER A 196 11.12 34.55 9.14
N ILE A 197 11.78 33.55 8.55
CA ILE A 197 12.08 33.50 7.11
C ILE A 197 10.78 33.48 6.30
N LEU A 198 9.89 32.55 6.60
CA LEU A 198 8.64 32.33 5.85
C LEU A 198 7.74 33.57 5.85
N GLN A 199 7.63 34.27 7.00
CA GLN A 199 6.80 35.48 7.11
C GLN A 199 7.41 36.71 6.43
N SER A 200 8.73 36.76 6.27
CA SER A 200 9.43 37.93 5.73
C SER A 200 9.73 37.84 4.24
N ARG A 201 9.57 36.65 3.62
CA ARG A 201 9.98 36.33 2.24
C ARG A 201 9.59 37.41 1.25
N ASN A 202 8.30 37.67 1.06
CA ASN A 202 7.80 38.59 0.02
C ASN A 202 8.22 40.06 0.18
N LYS A 203 8.75 40.45 1.35
CA LYS A 203 9.31 41.80 1.57
C LYS A 203 10.80 41.87 1.21
N ARG A 204 11.49 40.74 1.20
CA ARG A 204 12.96 40.65 1.06
C ARG A 204 13.38 40.02 -0.25
N SER A 205 12.62 39.05 -0.75
CA SER A 205 12.96 38.24 -1.91
C SER A 205 11.70 37.67 -2.56
N SER A 206 11.71 37.64 -3.89
CA SER A 206 10.74 36.91 -4.70
C SER A 206 11.31 35.59 -5.24
N THR A 207 12.51 35.20 -4.80
CA THR A 207 13.13 33.94 -5.20
C THR A 207 12.27 32.78 -4.66
N PRO A 208 12.06 31.69 -5.41
CA PRO A 208 11.37 30.51 -4.87
C PRO A 208 12.14 29.91 -3.69
N LEU A 209 11.43 29.37 -2.70
CA LEU A 209 12.04 28.75 -1.51
C LEU A 209 11.52 27.33 -1.31
N ILE A 210 12.43 26.38 -1.21
CA ILE A 210 12.15 25.00 -0.84
C ILE A 210 12.71 24.77 0.58
N VAL A 211 11.84 24.33 1.48
CA VAL A 211 12.21 23.90 2.83
C VAL A 211 12.13 22.39 2.87
N ARG A 212 13.27 21.72 3.05
CA ARG A 212 13.38 20.26 3.15
C ARG A 212 13.50 19.85 4.60
N ILE A 213 12.54 19.09 5.08
CA ILE A 213 12.53 18.52 6.42
C ILE A 213 12.98 17.07 6.32
N ILE A 214 13.94 16.66 7.14
CA ILE A 214 14.56 15.33 7.09
C ILE A 214 14.47 14.69 8.47
N GLY A 215 13.89 13.50 8.53
CA GLY A 215 13.79 12.74 9.76
C GLY A 215 12.77 13.32 10.74
N LYS A 216 12.89 12.89 12.00
CA LYS A 216 12.03 13.32 13.09
C LYS A 216 12.39 14.73 13.59
N ILE A 217 11.43 15.65 13.58
CA ILE A 217 11.56 16.99 14.14
C ILE A 217 10.49 17.26 15.20
N ASP A 218 10.83 17.03 16.47
CA ASP A 218 10.00 17.45 17.60
C ASP A 218 10.42 18.86 18.06
N TYR A 219 9.52 19.83 17.95
CA TYR A 219 9.81 21.22 18.24
C TYR A 219 8.73 21.89 19.09
N SER A 220 9.16 22.60 20.12
CA SER A 220 8.30 23.36 21.03
C SER A 220 8.84 24.77 21.33
N GLY A 221 9.74 25.25 20.47
CA GLY A 221 10.48 26.50 20.65
C GLY A 221 9.77 27.76 20.15
N SER A 222 10.55 28.84 20.08
CA SER A 222 10.06 30.22 19.87
C SER A 222 9.50 30.54 18.47
N GLN A 223 9.80 29.73 17.46
CA GLN A 223 9.28 29.92 16.10
C GLN A 223 7.81 29.51 15.96
N LEU A 224 7.27 28.75 16.92
CA LEU A 224 5.83 28.47 16.99
C LEU A 224 5.08 29.70 17.50
N ASN A 225 3.93 29.98 16.91
CA ASN A 225 3.02 30.98 17.47
C ASN A 225 2.29 30.44 18.72
N GLY A 226 1.44 31.26 19.34
CA GLY A 226 0.70 30.87 20.56
C GLY A 226 -0.21 29.63 20.41
N SER A 227 -0.61 29.29 19.18
CA SER A 227 -1.41 28.11 18.84
C SER A 227 -0.57 26.93 18.35
N GLY A 228 0.77 27.03 18.36
CA GLY A 228 1.65 25.91 18.01
C GLY A 228 1.98 25.79 16.53
N TYR A 229 1.86 26.86 15.74
CA TYR A 229 2.11 26.82 14.30
C TYR A 229 3.42 27.46 13.86
N ILE A 230 4.07 26.87 12.86
CA ILE A 230 4.97 27.59 11.94
C ILE A 230 4.11 28.38 10.95
N GLN A 231 4.42 29.66 10.73
CA GLN A 231 3.55 30.57 9.99
C GLN A 231 4.12 30.99 8.64
N ILE A 232 3.26 30.99 7.62
CA ILE A 232 3.45 31.74 6.37
C ILE A 232 2.44 32.88 6.37
N LYS A 233 2.92 34.10 6.63
CA LYS A 233 2.05 35.27 6.83
C LYS A 233 2.62 36.52 6.16
N PRO A 234 2.57 36.63 4.82
CA PRO A 234 2.81 37.91 4.16
C PRO A 234 1.81 38.97 4.62
N SER A 235 2.18 40.25 4.43
CA SER A 235 1.41 41.37 4.97
C SER A 235 0.15 41.75 4.19
N SER A 236 -0.07 41.17 3.01
CA SER A 236 -1.16 41.56 2.10
C SER A 236 -1.87 40.34 1.55
N ALA A 237 -3.20 40.36 1.50
CA ALA A 237 -4.05 39.28 1.00
C ALA A 237 -3.54 38.69 -0.33
N TYR A 238 -3.55 37.36 -0.45
CA TYR A 238 -3.22 36.64 -1.67
C TYR A 238 -1.83 36.99 -2.27
N THR A 239 -0.81 37.22 -1.42
CA THR A 239 0.55 37.56 -1.87
C THR A 239 1.27 36.30 -2.31
N LYS A 240 1.76 36.30 -3.55
CA LYS A 240 2.59 35.21 -4.09
C LYS A 240 3.85 35.01 -3.24
N SER A 241 4.03 33.80 -2.73
CA SER A 241 5.15 33.41 -1.86
C SER A 241 6.15 32.49 -2.55
N ASP A 242 5.71 31.65 -3.50
CA ASP A 242 6.55 30.64 -4.18
C ASP A 242 7.34 29.77 -3.16
N ILE A 243 6.61 29.19 -2.19
CA ILE A 243 7.17 28.38 -1.11
C ILE A 243 6.72 26.92 -1.25
N THR A 244 7.66 26.00 -1.17
CA THR A 244 7.37 24.57 -0.93
C THR A 244 7.95 24.15 0.42
N ILE A 245 7.13 23.50 1.23
CA ILE A 245 7.57 22.77 2.43
C ILE A 245 7.41 21.28 2.12
N GLU A 246 8.51 20.54 2.14
CA GLU A 246 8.51 19.11 1.81
C GLU A 246 9.26 18.28 2.85
N GLY A 247 8.69 17.15 3.23
CA GLY A 247 9.47 16.10 3.88
C GLY A 247 10.27 15.29 2.87
N ILE A 248 11.37 14.69 3.33
CA ILE A 248 12.22 13.83 2.52
C ILE A 248 12.01 12.38 2.91
N GLY A 249 11.94 11.51 1.90
CA GLY A 249 11.74 10.07 2.10
C GLY A 249 10.46 9.75 2.88
N SER A 250 10.50 8.62 3.57
CA SER A 250 9.43 8.09 4.40
C SER A 250 9.69 8.21 5.91
N ASP A 251 10.75 8.91 6.30
CA ASP A 251 11.22 9.02 7.68
C ASP A 251 10.97 10.40 8.29
N THR A 252 10.31 11.31 7.55
CA THR A 252 10.02 12.67 8.02
C THR A 252 8.77 12.74 8.88
N THR A 253 8.91 13.12 10.16
CA THR A 253 7.79 13.37 11.09
C THR A 253 7.94 14.73 11.79
N ILE A 254 6.82 15.38 12.09
CA ILE A 254 6.78 16.65 12.82
C ILE A 254 5.63 16.66 13.85
N ASN A 255 5.84 17.34 14.98
CA ASN A 255 4.88 17.45 16.07
C ASN A 255 4.19 18.84 16.18
N PHE A 256 4.17 19.60 15.08
CA PHE A 256 3.61 20.96 15.04
C PHE A 256 2.85 21.20 13.74
N GLY A 257 1.95 22.20 13.75
CA GLY A 257 1.13 22.53 12.60
C GLY A 257 1.67 23.66 11.72
N PHE A 258 1.03 23.88 10.58
CA PHE A 258 1.25 25.04 9.71
C PHE A 258 0.04 25.97 9.67
N LEU A 259 0.31 27.28 9.64
CA LEU A 259 -0.72 28.31 9.51
C LEU A 259 -0.41 29.28 8.39
N LEU A 260 -1.30 29.33 7.41
CA LEU A 260 -1.20 30.21 6.25
C LEU A 260 -2.21 31.35 6.37
N ARG A 261 -1.71 32.57 6.20
CA ARG A 261 -2.52 33.78 6.14
C ARG A 261 -2.00 34.66 5.03
N ASN A 262 -2.91 35.13 4.19
CA ASN A 262 -2.63 36.02 3.07
C ASN A 262 -1.71 35.40 2.00
N ALA A 263 -1.44 34.10 2.05
CA ALA A 263 -0.40 33.46 1.28
C ALA A 263 -0.91 33.00 -0.09
N GLY A 264 -0.10 33.18 -1.12
CA GLY A 264 -0.36 32.76 -2.49
C GLY A 264 0.73 31.81 -2.99
N ASN A 265 0.39 30.80 -3.77
CA ASN A 265 1.36 29.90 -4.40
C ASN A 265 2.25 29.14 -3.40
N VAL A 266 1.62 28.30 -2.59
CA VAL A 266 2.30 27.50 -1.55
C VAL A 266 1.98 26.02 -1.70
N GLU A 267 3.01 25.19 -1.57
CA GLU A 267 2.93 23.72 -1.59
C GLU A 267 3.39 23.16 -0.23
N ILE A 268 2.62 22.23 0.34
CA ILE A 268 2.99 21.49 1.56
C ILE A 268 2.81 19.99 1.31
N ARG A 269 3.90 19.24 1.37
CA ARG A 269 3.89 17.83 0.97
C ARG A 269 4.80 16.88 1.73
N ASN A 270 4.49 15.60 1.65
CA ASN A 270 5.35 14.51 2.12
C ASN A 270 5.73 14.58 3.61
N LEU A 271 4.80 15.04 4.47
CA LEU A 271 5.00 15.12 5.92
C LEU A 271 4.13 14.11 6.66
N ALA A 272 4.64 13.55 7.76
CA ALA A 272 3.81 12.94 8.80
C ALA A 272 3.64 13.93 9.94
N ILE A 273 2.40 14.37 10.19
CA ILE A 273 2.05 15.41 11.15
C ILE A 273 1.25 14.79 12.29
N HIS A 274 1.74 14.94 13.52
CA HIS A 274 1.09 14.47 14.74
C HIS A 274 1.19 15.51 15.85
N ASP A 275 0.49 15.31 16.97
CA ASP A 275 0.58 16.12 18.20
C ASP A 275 0.52 17.64 17.98
N PHE A 276 -0.13 18.07 16.89
CA PHE A 276 -0.33 19.48 16.62
C PHE A 276 -1.32 20.04 17.63
N LYS A 277 -1.04 21.25 18.12
CA LYS A 277 -1.77 21.83 19.25
C LYS A 277 -3.19 22.29 18.92
N ASP A 278 -3.40 22.76 17.70
CA ASP A 278 -4.67 23.31 17.24
C ASP A 278 -5.06 22.54 15.98
N ASP A 279 -4.76 23.06 14.78
CA ASP A 279 -4.92 22.33 13.52
C ASP A 279 -3.58 21.76 13.01
N GLY A 280 -3.62 20.70 12.19
CA GLY A 280 -2.43 20.17 11.51
C GLY A 280 -1.95 21.13 10.44
N ILE A 281 -2.85 21.50 9.53
CA ILE A 281 -2.61 22.54 8.51
C ILE A 281 -3.83 23.45 8.45
N SER A 282 -3.65 24.75 8.66
CA SER A 282 -4.74 25.72 8.71
C SER A 282 -4.52 26.83 7.67
N LEU A 283 -5.44 26.95 6.71
CA LEU A 283 -5.53 28.10 5.80
C LEU A 283 -6.52 29.09 6.38
N ASP A 284 -6.03 30.08 7.12
CA ASP A 284 -6.90 30.90 7.96
C ASP A 284 -7.53 32.08 7.22
N THR A 285 -6.80 32.86 6.43
CA THR A 285 -7.39 34.08 5.81
C THR A 285 -6.73 34.39 4.47
N ASP A 286 -7.52 34.76 3.47
CA ASP A 286 -7.10 35.33 2.17
C ASP A 286 -5.93 34.58 1.48
N ASN A 287 -5.98 33.25 1.48
CA ASN A 287 -5.00 32.41 0.80
C ASN A 287 -5.43 32.11 -0.65
N THR A 288 -4.49 31.83 -1.56
CA THR A 288 -4.83 31.40 -2.92
C THR A 288 -3.78 30.49 -3.56
N ASP A 289 -4.18 29.60 -4.46
CA ASP A 289 -3.27 28.74 -5.22
C ASP A 289 -2.41 27.90 -4.25
N ILE A 290 -3.08 27.10 -3.42
CA ILE A 290 -2.46 26.29 -2.36
C ILE A 290 -2.62 24.81 -2.67
N TRP A 291 -1.54 24.06 -2.57
CA TRP A 291 -1.54 22.61 -2.76
C TRP A 291 -1.02 21.89 -1.53
N ILE A 292 -1.88 21.08 -0.91
CA ILE A 292 -1.56 20.27 0.27
C ILE A 292 -1.70 18.81 -0.14
N HIS A 293 -0.59 18.09 -0.24
CA HIS A 293 -0.66 16.73 -0.80
C HIS A 293 0.37 15.74 -0.29
N ASN A 294 0.06 14.45 -0.40
CA ASN A 294 0.96 13.38 0.00
C ASN A 294 1.42 13.48 1.48
N ASN A 295 0.57 13.96 2.37
CA ASN A 295 0.87 14.00 3.82
C ASN A 295 0.15 12.88 4.56
N GLU A 296 0.74 12.37 5.63
CA GLU A 296 0.06 11.57 6.66
C GLU A 296 -0.29 12.49 7.83
N ILE A 297 -1.56 12.53 8.24
CA ILE A 297 -2.02 13.40 9.32
C ILE A 297 -2.71 12.54 10.37
N PHE A 298 -2.13 12.53 11.57
CA PHE A 298 -2.57 11.74 12.72
C PHE A 298 -3.36 12.61 13.71
N TYR A 299 -3.39 12.20 14.98
CA TYR A 299 -4.00 12.94 16.08
C TYR A 299 -3.33 14.30 16.31
N GLY A 300 -4.16 15.28 16.67
CA GLY A 300 -3.69 16.47 17.38
C GLY A 300 -3.59 16.20 18.89
N ILE A 301 -3.16 17.20 19.66
CA ILE A 301 -3.14 17.11 21.12
C ILE A 301 -4.56 16.87 21.64
N GLU A 302 -4.71 15.84 22.49
CA GLU A 302 -5.99 15.46 23.09
C GLU A 302 -6.60 16.62 23.90
N GLY A 303 -7.79 17.05 23.46
CA GLY A 303 -8.64 18.02 24.14
C GLY A 303 -9.88 17.37 24.77
N SER A 304 -10.83 18.19 25.20
CA SER A 304 -12.12 17.71 25.74
C SER A 304 -13.21 17.64 24.67
N GLY A 305 -14.22 16.80 24.88
CA GLY A 305 -15.42 16.74 24.03
C GLY A 305 -15.12 16.34 22.59
N ASP A 306 -15.54 17.17 21.63
CA ASP A 306 -15.31 16.97 20.20
C ASP A 306 -13.83 17.11 19.78
N LYS A 307 -12.94 17.51 20.71
CA LYS A 307 -11.49 17.62 20.51
C LYS A 307 -10.70 16.43 21.07
N ALA A 308 -11.36 15.31 21.40
CA ALA A 308 -10.69 14.14 21.97
C ALA A 308 -9.54 13.61 21.07
N LYS A 309 -9.65 13.76 19.75
CA LYS A 309 -8.61 13.36 18.76
C LYS A 309 -7.79 14.54 18.21
N GLY A 310 -7.85 15.71 18.86
CA GLY A 310 -7.35 17.01 18.34
C GLY A 310 -8.45 17.89 17.76
N ASP A 311 -8.12 19.10 17.30
CA ASP A 311 -9.05 19.98 16.57
C ASP A 311 -9.11 19.63 15.08
N GLY A 312 -8.81 20.54 14.15
CA GLY A 312 -8.90 20.28 12.70
C GLY A 312 -7.63 19.64 12.11
N SER A 313 -7.73 18.60 11.28
CA SER A 313 -6.54 18.07 10.59
C SER A 313 -6.07 19.03 9.48
N THR A 314 -6.94 19.42 8.56
CA THR A 314 -6.65 20.33 7.44
C THR A 314 -7.81 21.29 7.22
N ASP A 315 -7.74 22.48 7.78
CA ASP A 315 -8.82 23.46 7.71
C ASP A 315 -8.59 24.51 6.62
N VAL A 316 -9.66 24.85 5.90
CA VAL A 316 -9.70 25.90 4.88
C VAL A 316 -10.75 26.92 5.28
N LYS A 317 -10.32 28.09 5.75
CA LYS A 317 -11.16 29.09 6.40
C LYS A 317 -11.09 30.43 5.67
N ASN A 318 -12.14 31.23 5.91
CA ASN A 318 -12.33 32.58 5.38
C ASN A 318 -12.13 32.63 3.87
N ASP A 319 -11.82 33.78 3.28
CA ASP A 319 -11.76 33.96 1.83
C ASP A 319 -10.53 33.31 1.15
N SER A 320 -10.16 32.08 1.55
CA SER A 320 -9.20 31.22 0.86
C SER A 320 -9.79 30.70 -0.46
N GLN A 321 -9.02 30.72 -1.54
CA GLN A 321 -9.49 30.45 -2.92
C GLN A 321 -8.54 29.50 -3.65
N TYR A 322 -9.02 28.77 -4.66
CA TYR A 322 -8.18 27.93 -5.52
C TYR A 322 -7.23 27.01 -4.75
N VAL A 323 -7.81 26.19 -3.87
CA VAL A 323 -7.06 25.25 -3.02
C VAL A 323 -7.26 23.83 -3.50
N THR A 324 -6.23 23.01 -3.44
CA THR A 324 -6.29 21.57 -3.72
C THR A 324 -5.67 20.78 -2.56
N ILE A 325 -6.46 19.86 -2.01
CA ILE A 325 -6.06 18.93 -0.95
C ILE A 325 -6.13 17.53 -1.56
N SER A 326 -5.00 16.88 -1.76
CA SER A 326 -4.97 15.63 -2.53
C SER A 326 -3.98 14.60 -2.06
N TYR A 327 -4.25 13.30 -2.22
CA TYR A 327 -3.30 12.26 -1.84
C TYR A 327 -2.84 12.31 -0.38
N ASN A 328 -3.59 12.95 0.52
CA ASN A 328 -3.30 12.90 1.95
C ASN A 328 -3.95 11.68 2.58
N HIS A 329 -3.32 11.11 3.60
CA HIS A 329 -3.85 10.02 4.42
C HIS A 329 -4.14 10.55 5.82
N TYR A 330 -5.42 10.58 6.17
CA TYR A 330 -5.90 11.00 7.49
C TYR A 330 -6.13 9.75 8.34
N TRP A 331 -5.33 9.60 9.40
CA TRP A 331 -5.34 8.45 10.30
C TRP A 331 -6.18 8.74 11.54
N ASP A 332 -7.35 8.11 11.66
CA ASP A 332 -8.24 8.17 12.83
C ASP A 332 -8.52 9.60 13.35
N GLY A 333 -8.55 10.59 12.45
CA GLY A 333 -8.77 12.00 12.81
C GLY A 333 -10.22 12.30 13.21
N GLY A 334 -10.45 12.98 14.33
CA GLY A 334 -11.82 13.29 14.77
C GLY A 334 -12.54 14.31 13.87
N LYS A 335 -11.84 15.39 13.51
CA LYS A 335 -12.37 16.47 12.66
C LYS A 335 -11.37 16.73 11.54
N VAL A 336 -11.63 16.19 10.36
CA VAL A 336 -10.64 16.23 9.28
C VAL A 336 -10.53 17.61 8.66
N SER A 337 -11.61 18.18 8.11
CA SER A 337 -11.51 19.43 7.37
C SER A 337 -12.75 20.29 7.48
N LEU A 338 -12.61 21.42 8.16
CA LEU A 338 -13.53 22.54 8.07
C LEU A 338 -13.22 23.35 6.80
N CYS A 339 -14.17 23.42 5.88
CA CYS A 339 -14.07 24.17 4.63
C CYS A 339 -15.09 25.31 4.63
N GLY A 340 -14.68 26.47 5.13
CA GLY A 340 -15.50 27.66 5.29
C GLY A 340 -15.95 27.92 6.73
N MET A 341 -16.05 29.22 7.04
CA MET A 341 -16.47 29.81 8.31
C MET A 341 -17.81 30.50 8.13
N LYS A 342 -17.83 31.84 8.04
CA LYS A 342 -19.03 32.68 7.93
C LYS A 342 -18.67 33.94 7.15
N GLY A 343 -19.33 34.15 6.00
CA GLY A 343 -19.24 35.41 5.27
C GLY A 343 -18.20 35.48 4.16
N GLU A 344 -17.65 34.34 3.74
CA GLU A 344 -16.89 34.23 2.50
C GLU A 344 -17.74 34.73 1.32
N SER A 345 -17.10 35.47 0.42
CA SER A 345 -17.77 36.15 -0.69
C SER A 345 -17.00 36.06 -2.01
N GLY A 346 -15.81 35.45 -1.97
CA GLY A 346 -14.94 35.30 -3.13
C GLY A 346 -15.25 34.08 -4.00
N ASN A 347 -14.36 33.84 -4.96
CA ASN A 347 -14.36 32.62 -5.77
C ASN A 347 -13.71 31.47 -4.98
N ASN A 348 -14.35 31.06 -3.89
CA ASN A 348 -13.84 30.06 -2.96
C ASN A 348 -14.00 28.63 -3.53
N TYR A 349 -13.20 28.32 -4.54
CA TYR A 349 -13.18 27.03 -5.24
C TYR A 349 -12.12 26.11 -4.64
N ILE A 350 -12.56 24.99 -4.07
CA ILE A 350 -11.71 24.03 -3.35
C ILE A 350 -11.86 22.63 -3.92
N SER A 351 -10.76 21.89 -4.06
CA SER A 351 -10.77 20.50 -4.52
C SER A 351 -10.22 19.56 -3.45
N TYR A 352 -10.92 18.45 -3.24
CA TYR A 352 -10.44 17.31 -2.46
C TYR A 352 -10.40 16.09 -3.38
N HIS A 353 -9.22 15.52 -3.63
CA HIS A 353 -9.15 14.29 -4.42
C HIS A 353 -8.08 13.30 -4.05
N HIS A 354 -8.38 12.01 -4.25
CA HIS A 354 -7.46 10.92 -3.94
C HIS A 354 -6.95 10.96 -2.49
N ASN A 355 -7.70 11.54 -1.55
CA ASN A 355 -7.37 11.44 -0.13
C ASN A 355 -7.89 10.12 0.43
N HIS A 356 -7.17 9.58 1.42
CA HIS A 356 -7.58 8.45 2.23
C HIS A 356 -8.11 8.97 3.57
N PHE A 357 -9.41 8.83 3.78
CA PHE A 357 -10.07 9.15 5.05
C PHE A 357 -10.23 7.86 5.85
N ASP A 358 -9.16 7.47 6.54
CA ASP A 358 -8.97 6.14 7.14
C ASP A 358 -9.35 6.15 8.62
N HIS A 359 -10.55 5.63 8.89
CA HIS A 359 -11.18 5.55 10.20
C HIS A 359 -11.39 6.90 10.91
N SER A 360 -11.25 8.02 10.19
CA SER A 360 -11.54 9.34 10.70
C SER A 360 -13.04 9.56 10.92
N ASP A 361 -13.43 10.34 11.94
CA ASP A 361 -14.82 10.41 12.38
C ASP A 361 -15.68 11.25 11.41
N SER A 362 -15.24 12.48 11.10
CA SER A 362 -16.10 13.50 10.48
C SER A 362 -15.38 14.58 9.67
N ARG A 363 -16.17 15.36 8.90
CA ARG A 363 -15.76 16.56 8.16
C ARG A 363 -14.82 16.26 6.98
N HIS A 364 -15.31 15.53 5.98
CA HIS A 364 -14.50 15.06 4.84
C HIS A 364 -14.93 15.60 3.45
N PRO A 365 -14.99 16.92 3.21
CA PRO A 365 -14.93 18.03 4.16
C PRO A 365 -16.31 18.36 4.74
N ARG A 366 -16.33 19.23 5.77
CA ARG A 366 -17.53 19.98 6.16
C ARG A 366 -17.50 21.37 5.54
N ILE A 367 -18.45 21.65 4.66
CA ILE A 367 -18.47 22.82 3.79
C ILE A 367 -19.46 23.86 4.32
N ARG A 368 -19.02 25.11 4.36
CA ARG A 368 -19.82 26.33 4.55
C ARG A 368 -19.47 27.31 3.45
N THR A 369 -20.45 28.05 2.93
CA THR A 369 -20.31 29.21 2.00
C THR A 369 -19.53 29.02 0.68
N MET A 370 -18.75 27.95 0.55
CA MET A 370 -17.80 27.68 -0.54
C MET A 370 -18.36 26.71 -1.58
N SER A 371 -17.67 26.64 -2.73
CA SER A 371 -17.94 25.69 -3.82
C SER A 371 -16.83 24.65 -3.88
N VAL A 372 -17.15 23.39 -3.63
CA VAL A 372 -16.14 22.35 -3.38
C VAL A 372 -16.36 21.14 -4.29
N HIS A 373 -15.32 20.76 -5.02
CA HIS A 373 -15.27 19.55 -5.84
C HIS A 373 -14.57 18.43 -5.08
N VAL A 374 -15.31 17.39 -4.74
CA VAL A 374 -14.85 16.25 -3.96
C VAL A 374 -14.88 15.02 -4.86
N PHE A 375 -13.72 14.55 -5.31
CA PHE A 375 -13.68 13.46 -6.29
C PHE A 375 -12.58 12.43 -6.07
N ASN A 376 -12.83 11.18 -6.46
CA ASN A 376 -11.87 10.08 -6.36
C ASN A 376 -11.23 9.88 -4.96
N ASN A 377 -11.91 10.22 -3.87
CA ASN A 377 -11.41 9.95 -2.52
C ASN A 377 -11.85 8.57 -2.05
N TYR A 378 -11.10 8.00 -1.10
CA TYR A 378 -11.43 6.74 -0.43
C TYR A 378 -11.82 7.04 1.02
N TYR A 379 -13.05 6.67 1.37
CA TYR A 379 -13.63 6.80 2.70
C TYR A 379 -13.69 5.41 3.30
N ASP A 380 -12.92 5.18 4.36
CA ASP A 380 -12.65 3.85 4.87
C ASP A 380 -12.98 3.78 6.38
N GLY A 381 -14.14 3.23 6.76
CA GLY A 381 -14.49 3.02 8.17
C GLY A 381 -14.81 4.31 8.95
N ASN A 382 -15.46 5.30 8.33
CA ASN A 382 -15.73 6.58 8.99
C ASN A 382 -16.95 6.54 9.93
N ALA A 383 -16.70 6.75 11.22
CA ALA A 383 -17.66 6.54 12.29
C ALA A 383 -18.87 7.51 12.33
N LYS A 384 -18.73 8.72 11.76
CA LYS A 384 -19.82 9.73 11.72
C LYS A 384 -20.23 10.04 10.29
N TYR A 385 -19.54 10.91 9.56
CA TYR A 385 -19.97 11.31 8.22
C TYR A 385 -18.82 11.71 7.28
N GLY A 386 -19.05 11.54 5.98
CA GLY A 386 -18.19 11.98 4.89
C GLY A 386 -18.36 13.47 4.59
N VAL A 387 -19.00 13.78 3.46
CA VAL A 387 -19.16 15.17 2.97
C VAL A 387 -20.34 15.85 3.67
N GLY A 388 -20.08 16.94 4.40
CA GLY A 388 -21.12 17.76 5.02
C GLY A 388 -21.31 19.07 4.27
N ALA A 389 -22.56 19.48 3.98
CA ALA A 389 -22.86 20.78 3.35
C ALA A 389 -23.79 21.65 4.21
N SER A 390 -23.37 22.88 4.44
CA SER A 390 -24.07 23.89 5.25
C SER A 390 -23.83 25.32 4.73
N GLU A 391 -24.52 26.31 5.31
CA GLU A 391 -24.41 27.75 5.01
C GLU A 391 -24.35 28.11 3.50
N ASN A 392 -25.33 27.68 2.72
CA ASN A 392 -25.47 27.88 1.26
C ASN A 392 -24.27 27.42 0.41
N SER A 393 -23.45 26.49 0.93
CA SER A 393 -22.38 25.86 0.15
C SER A 393 -22.92 25.02 -1.01
N SER A 394 -22.05 24.74 -1.98
CA SER A 394 -22.29 23.79 -3.06
C SER A 394 -21.17 22.76 -3.12
N ALA A 395 -21.51 21.47 -3.06
CA ALA A 395 -20.57 20.36 -3.17
C ALA A 395 -20.85 19.54 -4.43
N PHE A 396 -19.84 19.32 -5.26
CA PHE A 396 -19.90 18.31 -6.32
C PHE A 396 -19.12 17.08 -5.88
N VAL A 397 -19.82 15.98 -5.63
CA VAL A 397 -19.26 14.74 -5.09
C VAL A 397 -19.30 13.66 -6.17
N GLU A 398 -18.16 13.28 -6.73
CA GLU A 398 -18.10 12.31 -7.83
C GLU A 398 -16.94 11.31 -7.80
N GLY A 399 -17.14 10.07 -8.27
CA GLY A 399 -16.05 9.10 -8.41
C GLY A 399 -15.45 8.60 -7.09
N ASN A 400 -16.09 8.85 -5.94
CA ASN A 400 -15.54 8.48 -4.63
C ASN A 400 -15.98 7.07 -4.22
N TYR A 401 -15.15 6.40 -3.43
CA TYR A 401 -15.42 5.08 -2.88
C TYR A 401 -15.65 5.16 -1.38
N PHE A 402 -16.81 4.71 -0.90
CA PHE A 402 -17.17 4.68 0.52
C PHE A 402 -17.30 3.24 1.01
N ARG A 403 -16.36 2.79 1.87
CA ARG A 403 -16.47 1.56 2.65
C ARG A 403 -16.84 1.92 4.08
N ASN A 404 -17.96 1.42 4.57
CA ASN A 404 -18.32 1.55 6.00
C ASN A 404 -18.30 3.00 6.51
N CYS A 405 -18.68 3.95 5.65
CA CYS A 405 -18.85 5.34 6.02
C CYS A 405 -20.30 5.53 6.49
N LYS A 406 -20.52 5.78 7.78
CA LYS A 406 -21.87 5.75 8.38
C LYS A 406 -22.87 6.68 7.68
N TYR A 407 -22.44 7.89 7.33
CA TYR A 407 -23.19 8.84 6.50
C TYR A 407 -22.28 9.43 5.43
N PRO A 408 -22.25 8.89 4.19
CA PRO A 408 -21.39 9.41 3.12
C PRO A 408 -21.60 10.90 2.83
N THR A 409 -22.83 11.39 3.02
CA THR A 409 -23.21 12.80 2.88
C THR A 409 -24.11 13.24 4.01
N LEU A 410 -24.06 14.53 4.38
CA LEU A 410 -24.95 15.12 5.37
C LEU A 410 -25.31 16.57 5.04
N GLN A 411 -26.61 16.92 5.11
CA GLN A 411 -27.08 18.29 4.91
C GLN A 411 -27.51 18.94 6.24
N GLY A 412 -27.24 20.24 6.39
CA GLY A 412 -27.38 20.99 7.66
C GLY A 412 -28.74 21.02 8.39
N SER A 413 -29.81 20.40 7.90
CA SER A 413 -31.09 20.24 8.64
C SER A 413 -31.32 18.83 9.19
N VAL A 414 -30.43 17.87 8.86
CA VAL A 414 -30.56 16.43 9.15
C VAL A 414 -29.18 15.75 9.46
N GLY A 415 -28.49 15.99 10.60
CA GLY A 415 -27.64 14.96 11.32
C GLY A 415 -26.87 15.35 12.63
N LYS A 416 -27.28 15.04 13.89
CA LYS A 416 -26.74 15.63 15.17
C LYS A 416 -26.04 14.54 15.91
N ASP A 417 -24.89 14.95 16.41
CA ASP A 417 -23.93 14.16 17.14
C ASP A 417 -24.32 14.10 18.63
N SER A 418 -25.41 13.39 18.94
CA SER A 418 -25.83 13.13 20.33
C SER A 418 -25.83 11.63 20.62
N ASP A 419 -24.72 11.18 21.23
CA ASP A 419 -24.68 10.19 22.31
C ASP A 419 -25.85 9.19 22.37
N GLY A 420 -25.94 8.32 21.36
CA GLY A 420 -26.62 7.04 21.42
C GLY A 420 -28.10 7.03 21.85
N SER A 421 -28.76 8.19 21.94
CA SER A 421 -30.07 8.32 22.57
C SER A 421 -31.02 9.18 21.74
N GLY A 422 -31.40 8.67 20.56
CA GLY A 422 -32.66 9.05 19.89
C GLY A 422 -32.92 10.56 19.68
N GLY A 423 -31.88 11.37 19.51
CA GLY A 423 -31.97 12.82 19.31
C GLY A 423 -31.75 13.24 17.86
N SER A 424 -32.59 14.14 17.37
CA SER A 424 -32.67 14.67 15.99
C SER A 424 -31.34 14.89 15.27
N ASN A 425 -31.32 14.51 14.01
CA ASN A 425 -30.31 14.79 13.01
C ASN A 425 -30.06 16.35 12.79
N THR A 426 -28.96 17.04 13.22
CA THR A 426 -28.32 18.33 12.70
C THR A 426 -26.76 18.50 12.79
N LEU A 427 -26.03 18.93 11.74
CA LEU A 427 -24.56 19.26 11.77
C LEU A 427 -24.18 20.22 12.94
N GLU A 428 -23.02 20.05 13.59
CA GLU A 428 -22.59 20.85 14.77
C GLU A 428 -22.66 22.38 14.55
N ASP A 429 -23.51 23.13 15.25
CA ASP A 429 -23.53 24.61 15.29
C ASP A 429 -23.72 25.37 13.96
N SER A 430 -24.30 24.77 12.92
CA SER A 430 -24.67 25.51 11.68
C SER A 430 -26.16 25.79 11.57
N ASN A 431 -26.51 26.97 11.04
CA ASN A 431 -27.84 27.18 10.48
C ASN A 431 -27.99 26.28 9.23
N PRO A 432 -29.16 25.64 9.06
CA PRO A 432 -29.36 24.57 8.09
C PRO A 432 -29.46 25.12 6.66
N VAL A 433 -28.53 24.79 5.75
CA VAL A 433 -28.73 24.82 4.28
C VAL A 433 -27.42 24.61 3.51
N GLY A 434 -27.27 23.60 2.66
CA GLY A 434 -26.15 23.48 1.71
C GLY A 434 -26.51 22.44 0.65
N ALA A 435 -26.01 22.55 -0.57
CA ALA A 435 -26.46 21.72 -1.68
C ALA A 435 -25.36 20.75 -2.15
N ILE A 436 -25.69 19.45 -2.25
CA ILE A 436 -24.78 18.41 -2.71
C ILE A 436 -25.30 17.81 -4.02
N LYS A 437 -24.50 17.89 -5.08
CA LYS A 437 -24.65 17.13 -6.33
C LYS A 437 -23.81 15.85 -6.23
N TRP A 438 -24.43 14.71 -6.50
CA TRP A 438 -23.85 13.37 -6.38
C TRP A 438 -23.81 12.68 -7.74
N TYR A 439 -22.67 12.11 -8.14
CA TYR A 439 -22.52 11.43 -9.41
C TYR A 439 -21.48 10.30 -9.35
N ASP A 440 -21.81 9.10 -9.81
CA ASP A 440 -20.85 7.99 -9.99
C ASP A 440 -19.96 7.69 -8.75
N ASN A 441 -20.58 7.50 -7.59
CA ASN A 441 -19.86 7.13 -6.37
C ASN A 441 -20.28 5.71 -5.94
N THR A 442 -19.35 4.94 -5.38
CA THR A 442 -19.60 3.58 -4.86
C THR A 442 -19.76 3.60 -3.35
N ARG A 443 -20.70 2.81 -2.84
CA ARG A 443 -20.93 2.63 -1.40
C ARG A 443 -21.04 1.16 -1.06
N ILE A 444 -20.27 0.71 -0.08
CA ILE A 444 -20.23 -0.65 0.42
C ILE A 444 -20.37 -0.60 1.94
N ASP A 445 -21.55 -0.98 2.43
CA ASP A 445 -21.90 -0.88 3.85
C ASP A 445 -22.09 -2.27 4.47
N THR A 446 -21.30 -2.59 5.49
CA THR A 446 -21.57 -3.67 6.46
C THR A 446 -22.05 -3.14 7.81
N ILE A 447 -21.82 -1.85 8.07
CA ILE A 447 -22.45 -1.10 9.16
C ILE A 447 -23.88 -0.80 8.72
N GLN A 448 -24.85 -0.86 9.65
CA GLN A 448 -26.22 -0.44 9.39
C GLN A 448 -26.22 1.06 9.03
N SER A 449 -26.02 1.39 7.75
CA SER A 449 -26.12 2.75 7.27
C SER A 449 -27.54 3.21 7.52
N ALA A 450 -27.70 4.35 8.19
CA ALA A 450 -28.97 5.03 8.12
C ALA A 450 -29.06 5.51 6.67
N ASP A 451 -30.02 4.93 5.95
CA ASP A 451 -30.26 5.10 4.52
C ASP A 451 -30.06 6.57 4.14
N THR A 452 -29.05 6.86 3.32
CA THR A 452 -28.89 8.24 2.86
C THR A 452 -30.06 8.57 1.97
N THR A 453 -30.73 9.67 2.28
CA THR A 453 -31.80 10.16 1.44
C THR A 453 -31.16 10.79 0.19
N SER A 454 -31.06 10.01 -0.89
CA SER A 454 -30.63 10.48 -2.20
C SER A 454 -31.79 10.47 -3.18
N TRP A 455 -31.90 11.51 -4.01
CA TRP A 455 -32.98 11.65 -4.98
C TRP A 455 -32.43 11.72 -6.39
N LYS A 456 -33.03 10.97 -7.31
CA LYS A 456 -32.69 11.00 -8.74
C LYS A 456 -33.35 12.20 -9.41
N LEU A 457 -32.58 12.91 -10.22
CA LEU A 457 -33.09 13.98 -11.08
C LEU A 457 -34.08 13.50 -12.14
N ASP A 458 -35.08 14.33 -12.44
CA ASP A 458 -35.87 14.17 -13.66
C ASP A 458 -35.02 14.50 -14.92
N SER A 459 -35.58 14.22 -16.10
CA SER A 459 -34.92 14.50 -17.39
C SER A 459 -34.61 15.99 -17.64
N ASN A 460 -35.21 16.89 -16.87
CA ASN A 460 -35.03 18.33 -16.95
C ASN A 460 -34.07 18.85 -15.88
N GLY A 461 -33.46 17.95 -15.08
CA GLY A 461 -32.53 18.30 -14.00
C GLY A 461 -33.20 18.87 -12.76
N ASN A 462 -34.49 18.62 -12.54
CA ASN A 462 -35.19 19.08 -11.35
C ASN A 462 -35.33 17.98 -10.30
N THR A 463 -35.08 18.34 -9.04
CA THR A 463 -35.60 17.67 -7.83
C THR A 463 -35.82 18.72 -6.76
N ALA A 464 -36.98 18.69 -6.09
CA ALA A 464 -37.23 19.44 -4.87
C ALA A 464 -37.62 18.44 -3.78
N GLY A 465 -36.93 18.43 -2.64
CA GLY A 465 -37.22 17.48 -1.58
C GLY A 465 -36.21 17.44 -0.44
N ASN A 466 -36.52 16.61 0.56
CA ASN A 466 -35.76 16.41 1.79
C ASN A 466 -34.77 15.24 1.61
N GLY A 467 -33.63 15.51 0.96
CA GLY A 467 -32.53 14.57 0.83
C GLY A 467 -31.19 15.19 1.20
N ASP A 468 -30.22 14.38 1.60
CA ASP A 468 -28.86 14.83 1.89
C ASP A 468 -28.07 15.18 0.62
N ALA A 469 -28.44 14.58 -0.51
CA ALA A 469 -27.83 14.84 -1.81
C ALA A 469 -28.79 14.57 -2.99
N CYS A 470 -28.44 15.15 -4.15
CA CYS A 470 -29.15 15.00 -5.40
C CYS A 470 -28.30 14.21 -6.40
N GLU A 471 -28.79 13.06 -6.88
CA GLU A 471 -28.11 12.19 -7.84
C GLU A 471 -28.34 12.67 -9.27
N ALA A 472 -27.25 13.08 -9.93
CA ALA A 472 -27.25 13.49 -11.32
C ALA A 472 -27.17 12.28 -12.27
N ALA A 473 -27.87 12.34 -13.40
CA ALA A 473 -27.88 11.28 -14.41
C ALA A 473 -26.61 11.28 -15.28
N SER A 474 -25.93 12.42 -15.37
CA SER A 474 -24.66 12.56 -16.07
C SER A 474 -23.80 13.62 -15.39
N ARG A 475 -22.48 13.45 -15.52
CA ARG A 475 -21.48 14.35 -14.94
C ARG A 475 -21.74 15.82 -15.25
N ASN A 476 -21.93 16.12 -16.54
CA ASN A 476 -22.07 17.48 -17.06
C ASN A 476 -23.50 18.04 -16.95
N GLN A 477 -24.43 17.33 -16.31
CA GLN A 477 -25.79 17.83 -16.13
C GLN A 477 -25.80 19.08 -15.25
N SER A 478 -26.31 20.20 -15.76
CA SER A 478 -26.74 21.31 -14.91
C SER A 478 -28.00 20.91 -14.14
N ILE A 479 -28.04 21.17 -12.84
CA ILE A 479 -29.13 20.74 -11.96
C ILE A 479 -29.85 21.94 -11.36
N THR A 480 -31.17 21.87 -11.27
CA THR A 480 -32.01 22.80 -10.51
C THR A 480 -32.38 22.09 -9.21
N TYR A 481 -31.43 22.07 -8.29
CA TYR A 481 -31.58 21.47 -6.97
C TYR A 481 -31.67 22.58 -5.92
N THR A 482 -32.83 22.67 -5.28
CA THR A 482 -33.04 23.50 -4.09
C THR A 482 -33.44 22.58 -2.95
N THR A 483 -32.66 22.64 -1.88
CA THR A 483 -32.92 21.93 -0.63
C THR A 483 -34.22 22.40 0.01
N GLU A 484 -34.86 21.58 0.87
CA GLU A 484 -36.06 22.01 1.61
C GLU A 484 -35.86 23.31 2.41
N ALA A 485 -34.64 23.53 2.91
CA ALA A 485 -34.30 24.72 3.68
C ALA A 485 -33.90 25.94 2.81
N GLY A 486 -33.85 25.80 1.47
CA GLY A 486 -33.73 26.91 0.52
C GLY A 486 -32.35 27.11 -0.12
N ALA A 487 -31.31 26.34 0.26
CA ALA A 487 -30.02 26.35 -0.44
C ALA A 487 -30.20 25.84 -1.87
N THR A 488 -29.59 26.53 -2.83
CA THR A 488 -29.61 26.14 -4.24
C THR A 488 -28.20 25.79 -4.70
N TYR A 489 -28.05 24.66 -5.39
CA TYR A 489 -26.79 24.29 -6.01
C TYR A 489 -26.41 25.29 -7.10
N ASN A 490 -25.21 25.86 -7.02
CA ASN A 490 -24.81 26.97 -7.89
C ASN A 490 -24.24 26.54 -9.25
N ASN A 491 -24.16 25.23 -9.52
CA ASN A 491 -23.62 24.67 -10.78
C ASN A 491 -22.19 25.14 -11.12
N PHE A 492 -21.35 25.37 -10.11
CA PHE A 492 -19.94 25.74 -10.32
C PHE A 492 -19.15 24.69 -11.12
N ASP A 493 -19.59 23.44 -11.07
CA ASP A 493 -19.01 22.32 -11.79
C ASP A 493 -19.16 22.43 -13.31
N GLN A 494 -20.03 23.30 -13.81
CA GLN A 494 -20.18 23.59 -15.23
C GLN A 494 -19.01 24.40 -15.80
N ASP A 495 -18.10 24.86 -14.94
CA ASP A 495 -16.83 25.44 -15.35
C ASP A 495 -16.06 24.48 -16.27
N SER A 496 -15.55 25.01 -17.38
CA SER A 496 -14.86 24.21 -18.40
C SER A 496 -13.61 23.48 -17.89
N TYR A 497 -12.92 24.03 -16.88
CA TYR A 497 -11.79 23.37 -16.25
C TYR A 497 -12.26 22.16 -15.46
N VAL A 498 -13.30 22.29 -14.63
CA VAL A 498 -13.87 21.16 -13.87
C VAL A 498 -14.34 20.06 -14.82
N GLN A 499 -15.04 20.43 -15.90
CA GLN A 499 -15.49 19.48 -16.91
C GLN A 499 -14.34 18.81 -17.68
N SER A 500 -13.17 19.45 -17.79
CA SER A 500 -11.98 18.88 -18.44
C SER A 500 -11.22 17.86 -17.58
N LEU A 501 -11.47 17.81 -16.26
CA LEU A 501 -10.79 16.87 -15.37
C LEU A 501 -11.16 15.42 -15.71
N SER A 502 -10.13 14.58 -15.80
CA SER A 502 -10.29 13.13 -15.90
C SER A 502 -10.65 12.57 -14.52
N ILE A 503 -11.83 11.98 -14.41
CA ILE A 503 -12.37 11.35 -13.19
C ILE A 503 -12.23 9.83 -13.34
N GLU A 504 -11.85 9.17 -12.26
CA GLU A 504 -11.68 7.71 -12.25
C GLU A 504 -13.01 7.08 -11.80
N THR A 505 -13.25 5.84 -12.20
CA THR A 505 -14.31 5.06 -11.54
C THR A 505 -13.97 4.88 -10.06
N PRO A 506 -14.94 4.81 -9.15
CA PRO A 506 -14.67 4.65 -7.71
C PRO A 506 -13.69 3.53 -7.33
N ASP A 507 -13.75 2.36 -7.97
CA ASP A 507 -12.83 1.25 -7.69
C ASP A 507 -11.37 1.59 -8.06
N ASN A 508 -11.17 2.28 -9.18
CA ASN A 508 -9.85 2.74 -9.60
C ASN A 508 -9.35 3.84 -8.66
N ALA A 509 -10.23 4.77 -8.27
CA ALA A 509 -9.90 5.79 -7.30
C ALA A 509 -9.42 5.17 -5.99
N LYS A 510 -10.12 4.15 -5.45
CA LYS A 510 -9.69 3.40 -4.26
C LYS A 510 -8.28 2.83 -4.45
N ASN A 511 -8.02 2.11 -5.55
CA ASN A 511 -6.71 1.49 -5.81
C ASN A 511 -5.60 2.56 -5.91
N THR A 512 -5.88 3.68 -6.57
CA THR A 512 -4.97 4.83 -6.68
C THR A 512 -4.69 5.42 -5.29
N VAL A 513 -5.72 5.58 -4.45
CA VAL A 513 -5.56 6.10 -3.08
C VAL A 513 -4.71 5.16 -2.23
N GLU A 514 -5.02 3.86 -2.20
CA GLU A 514 -4.22 2.87 -1.46
C GLU A 514 -2.75 2.85 -1.92
N GLN A 515 -2.50 3.14 -3.20
CA GLN A 515 -1.14 3.16 -3.73
C GLN A 515 -0.36 4.45 -3.42
N TYR A 516 -1.00 5.62 -3.44
CA TYR A 516 -0.28 6.91 -3.48
C TYR A 516 -0.65 7.89 -2.37
N ALA A 517 -1.72 7.66 -1.60
CA ALA A 517 -2.05 8.56 -0.50
C ALA A 517 -1.10 8.37 0.69
N GLY A 518 -0.84 9.49 1.38
CA GLY A 518 0.18 9.59 2.42
C GLY A 518 1.54 9.99 1.86
N ARG A 519 2.57 9.88 2.69
CA ARG A 519 3.96 10.12 2.28
C ARG A 519 4.35 9.20 1.14
N ILE A 520 5.24 9.70 0.29
CA ILE A 520 5.71 9.01 -0.91
C ILE A 520 6.32 7.65 -0.52
N ARG A 521 5.62 6.58 -0.88
CA ARG A 521 6.01 5.18 -0.64
C ARG A 521 7.14 4.75 -1.57
N ASN A 522 7.92 3.76 -1.16
CA ASN A 522 8.91 3.11 -2.03
C ASN A 522 8.24 2.34 -3.20
N ALA A 523 8.96 1.96 -4.28
CA ALA A 523 8.40 1.31 -5.50
C ALA A 523 7.52 0.07 -5.25
N ASN A 524 7.72 -0.62 -4.12
CA ASN A 524 6.94 -1.80 -3.75
C ASN A 524 5.65 -1.46 -2.99
N GLY A 525 5.28 -0.17 -2.90
CA GLY A 525 4.23 0.32 -2.00
C GLY A 525 4.61 0.26 -0.52
N LYS A 526 5.88 -0.07 -0.21
CA LYS A 526 6.37 -0.43 1.12
C LYS A 526 7.42 0.54 1.67
N ALA A 527 6.97 1.52 2.44
CA ALA A 527 7.72 2.25 3.47
C ALA A 527 6.86 3.43 3.97
N ASP A 528 5.62 3.20 4.39
CA ASP A 528 4.85 4.20 5.13
C ASP A 528 4.89 3.93 6.65
N PHE A 529 4.13 4.71 7.42
CA PHE A 529 3.92 4.44 8.85
C PHE A 529 3.42 3.02 9.12
N ALA A 530 2.50 2.50 8.30
CA ALA A 530 1.93 1.17 8.46
C ALA A 530 2.98 0.07 8.21
N ASP A 531 3.85 0.21 7.21
CA ASP A 531 4.96 -0.73 6.97
C ASP A 531 6.03 -0.68 8.06
N ALA A 532 6.24 0.51 8.64
CA ALA A 532 7.22 0.70 9.70
C ALA A 532 6.76 0.06 11.02
N THR A 533 5.46 0.10 11.29
CA THR A 533 4.87 -0.32 12.57
C THR A 533 4.14 -1.66 12.50
N GLY A 534 3.75 -2.10 11.31
CA GLY A 534 2.83 -3.21 11.11
C GLY A 534 1.39 -2.91 11.52
N PHE A 535 1.05 -1.64 11.78
CA PHE A 535 -0.28 -1.24 12.20
C PHE A 535 -1.30 -1.40 11.06
N ALA A 536 -2.47 -1.95 11.39
CA ALA A 536 -3.63 -1.99 10.52
C ALA A 536 -4.90 -1.89 11.36
N PHE A 537 -5.90 -1.18 10.85
CA PHE A 537 -7.22 -1.18 11.43
C PHE A 537 -7.90 -2.55 11.26
N THR A 538 -8.82 -2.84 12.16
CA THR A 538 -9.67 -4.03 12.16
C THR A 538 -11.10 -3.64 11.82
N SER A 539 -11.94 -4.59 11.44
CA SER A 539 -13.38 -4.33 11.22
C SER A 539 -14.10 -3.81 12.48
N GLY A 540 -13.53 -3.99 13.67
CA GLY A 540 -14.07 -3.43 14.91
C GLY A 540 -13.88 -1.91 15.00
N ASP A 541 -12.90 -1.37 14.28
CA ASP A 541 -12.57 0.05 14.28
C ASP A 541 -13.50 0.86 13.38
N ASP A 542 -14.16 0.24 12.38
CA ASP A 542 -15.02 0.92 11.39
C ASP A 542 -16.14 1.79 12.00
N THR A 543 -16.55 1.51 13.24
CA THR A 543 -17.59 2.28 13.98
C THR A 543 -17.05 3.08 15.16
N ALA A 544 -15.77 2.95 15.45
CA ALA A 544 -15.14 3.55 16.62
C ALA A 544 -14.87 5.03 16.40
N TYR A 545 -15.20 5.86 17.38
CA TYR A 545 -14.89 7.29 17.39
C TYR A 545 -14.14 7.72 18.67
N SER A 546 -13.81 6.76 19.54
CA SER A 546 -12.81 6.93 20.58
C SER A 546 -11.41 6.85 19.97
N ILE A 547 -10.41 7.42 20.64
CA ILE A 547 -8.99 7.26 20.26
C ILE A 547 -8.66 5.76 20.15
N ASN A 548 -8.14 5.34 19.01
CA ASN A 548 -7.59 3.99 18.87
C ASN A 548 -6.25 3.90 19.62
N SER A 549 -6.23 3.18 20.74
CA SER A 549 -5.05 3.06 21.59
C SER A 549 -3.87 2.36 20.90
N THR A 550 -4.15 1.38 20.04
CA THR A 550 -3.13 0.61 19.31
C THR A 550 -2.47 1.47 18.23
N LEU A 551 -3.25 2.27 17.50
CA LEU A 551 -2.71 3.26 16.57
C LEU A 551 -1.84 4.28 17.31
N ARG A 552 -2.33 4.82 18.44
CA ARG A 552 -1.58 5.81 19.21
C ARG A 552 -0.26 5.27 19.74
N GLU A 553 -0.25 4.04 20.23
CA GLU A 553 0.98 3.35 20.65
C GLU A 553 1.94 3.13 19.47
N ALA A 554 1.45 2.67 18.32
CA ALA A 554 2.26 2.50 17.11
C ALA A 554 2.85 3.84 16.63
N LEU A 555 2.07 4.92 16.66
CA LEU A 555 2.51 6.28 16.34
C LEU A 555 3.61 6.75 17.28
N TYR A 556 3.42 6.63 18.59
CA TYR A 556 4.46 7.05 19.54
C TYR A 556 5.70 6.18 19.47
N ASN A 557 5.59 4.88 19.20
CA ASN A 557 6.76 4.07 18.95
C ASN A 557 7.50 4.50 17.68
N TYR A 558 6.74 4.86 16.65
CA TYR A 558 7.28 5.39 15.40
C TYR A 558 8.01 6.71 15.60
N CYS A 559 7.42 7.61 16.37
CA CYS A 559 8.00 8.91 16.67
C CYS A 559 9.14 8.80 17.69
N ASP A 560 9.06 8.02 18.75
CA ASP A 560 10.08 7.97 19.81
C ASP A 560 11.32 7.12 19.47
N ASN A 561 11.45 6.71 18.20
CA ASN A 561 12.55 5.87 17.72
C ASN A 561 12.70 4.59 18.57
N THR A 562 11.58 3.99 18.99
CA THR A 562 11.56 2.69 19.66
C THR A 562 11.29 1.55 18.67
N LEU A 563 11.12 1.88 17.39
CA LEU A 563 11.04 0.93 16.29
C LEU A 563 12.34 0.15 16.09
N ASN A 564 12.29 -0.79 15.15
CA ASN A 564 13.47 -1.44 14.61
C ASN A 564 14.52 -0.40 14.12
N ALA A 565 15.80 -0.68 14.42
CA ALA A 565 16.95 0.12 14.05
C ALA A 565 17.00 0.51 12.55
N LYS A 566 16.41 -0.29 11.66
CA LYS A 566 16.27 0.00 10.22
C LYS A 566 15.41 1.22 9.88
N TYR A 567 14.67 1.79 10.82
CA TYR A 567 13.85 2.99 10.60
C TYR A 567 14.38 4.22 11.33
N ILE A 568 15.43 4.06 12.14
CA ILE A 568 15.97 5.12 12.97
C ILE A 568 17.22 5.68 12.31
N ILE A 569 17.17 6.95 11.90
CA ILE A 569 18.33 7.65 11.35
C ILE A 569 19.39 7.77 12.44
N ASN A 570 20.57 7.23 12.16
CA ASN A 570 21.76 7.43 12.99
C ASN A 570 22.48 8.73 12.62
N LYS A 571 22.61 8.99 11.31
CA LYS A 571 23.38 10.12 10.79
C LYS A 571 22.83 10.62 9.46
N ILE A 572 22.90 11.93 9.27
CA ILE A 572 22.65 12.61 8.01
C ILE A 572 23.99 13.07 7.43
N GLY A 573 24.17 12.91 6.11
CA GLY A 573 25.41 13.23 5.40
C GLY A 573 26.15 11.99 4.89
N GLY A 574 26.87 12.14 3.78
CA GLY A 574 27.60 11.04 3.15
C GLY A 574 28.86 10.58 3.88
N ALA A 575 29.36 11.26 4.91
CA ALA A 575 30.62 10.90 5.57
C ALA A 575 30.48 9.64 6.46
N VAL A 576 31.40 8.69 6.34
CA VAL A 576 31.48 7.53 7.25
C VAL A 576 32.11 7.94 8.58
N ASP A 577 31.63 7.35 9.68
CA ASP A 577 32.27 7.44 11.00
C ASP A 577 32.80 6.06 11.38
N ASP A 578 34.12 5.92 11.48
CA ASP A 578 34.79 4.66 11.83
C ASP A 578 34.44 4.15 13.24
N SER A 579 33.80 4.97 14.08
CA SER A 579 33.35 4.59 15.42
C SER A 579 31.93 4.03 15.48
N PHE A 580 31.16 4.11 14.40
CA PHE A 580 29.79 3.59 14.38
C PHE A 580 29.78 2.06 14.31
N VAL A 581 29.20 1.43 15.33
CA VAL A 581 28.95 0.00 15.38
C VAL A 581 27.43 -0.22 15.23
N PRO A 582 26.96 -0.91 14.18
CA PRO A 582 25.53 -1.16 14.00
C PRO A 582 24.92 -1.86 15.21
N GLU A 583 23.71 -1.42 15.60
CA GLU A 583 22.92 -2.14 16.60
C GLU A 583 22.38 -3.42 15.94
N THR A 584 23.12 -4.53 16.04
CA THR A 584 22.58 -5.84 15.68
C THR A 584 21.45 -6.17 16.65
N SER A 585 20.30 -6.60 16.13
CA SER A 585 19.14 -7.01 16.92
C SER A 585 19.52 -8.14 17.89
N ALA A 586 19.90 -7.78 19.12
CA ALA A 586 20.21 -8.72 20.17
C ALA A 586 18.90 -9.28 20.71
N THR A 587 18.69 -10.59 20.54
CA THR A 587 17.80 -11.37 21.40
C THR A 587 18.27 -11.22 22.84
N THR A 588 17.49 -10.54 23.65
CA THR A 588 17.73 -10.37 25.08
C THR A 588 17.57 -11.72 25.78
N GLU A 589 18.68 -12.42 26.01
CA GLU A 589 18.72 -13.49 27.02
C GLU A 589 18.48 -12.84 28.39
N ALA A 590 17.46 -13.32 29.09
CA ALA A 590 17.12 -12.86 30.43
C ALA A 590 18.21 -13.30 31.43
N THR A 591 18.99 -12.33 31.89
CA THR A 591 19.92 -12.49 33.01
C THR A 591 19.13 -12.81 34.28
N THR A 592 19.26 -14.04 34.79
CA THR A 592 18.70 -14.43 36.09
C THR A 592 19.78 -14.29 37.15
N THR A 593 19.56 -13.40 38.10
CA THR A 593 20.39 -13.23 39.30
C THR A 593 20.14 -14.39 40.26
N GLN A 594 21.18 -15.15 40.64
CA GLN A 594 21.19 -15.94 41.87
C GLN A 594 22.56 -15.87 42.55
N GLU A 595 22.49 -15.66 43.87
CA GLU A 595 23.59 -15.58 44.82
C GLU A 595 24.28 -16.93 45.06
N GLU A 596 25.55 -16.81 45.44
CA GLU A 596 26.55 -17.73 46.01
C GLU A 596 26.15 -19.16 46.41
N SER A 597 27.01 -20.14 46.03
CA SER A 597 27.89 -20.83 47.01
C SER A 597 28.89 -21.81 46.35
N THR A 598 30.17 -21.56 46.64
CA THR A 598 31.32 -22.45 46.95
C THR A 598 31.59 -23.79 46.26
N GLU A 599 32.85 -23.88 45.78
CA GLU A 599 33.80 -25.03 45.77
C GLU A 599 33.42 -26.37 45.12
N ALA A 600 34.15 -26.75 44.06
CA ALA A 600 35.33 -27.63 44.16
C ALA A 600 35.77 -28.20 42.79
N THR A 601 37.09 -28.14 42.64
CA THR A 601 38.07 -28.67 41.66
C THR A 601 37.87 -30.05 41.02
N THR A 602 38.63 -30.22 39.92
CA THR A 602 39.19 -31.46 39.29
C THR A 602 38.26 -32.30 38.40
N SER A 603 38.62 -32.79 37.20
CA SER A 603 39.94 -33.03 36.56
C SER A 603 39.85 -33.17 35.03
N HIS A 604 40.99 -32.94 34.36
CA HIS A 604 41.43 -33.43 33.03
C HIS A 604 41.10 -34.94 32.79
N GLN A 605 41.07 -35.53 31.58
CA GLN A 605 42.03 -35.43 30.47
C GLN A 605 41.57 -36.12 29.16
N GLU A 606 42.20 -35.68 28.07
CA GLU A 606 42.32 -36.10 26.65
C GLU A 606 42.26 -37.59 26.25
N GLU A 607 41.72 -37.90 25.05
CA GLU A 607 42.42 -38.42 23.83
C GLU A 607 41.39 -38.78 22.72
N SER A 608 41.47 -38.21 21.50
CA SER A 608 42.06 -38.74 20.23
C SER A 608 41.57 -40.14 19.80
N THR A 609 41.27 -40.52 18.55
CA THR A 609 41.16 -39.94 17.20
C THR A 609 40.64 -41.10 16.34
N GLU A 610 39.64 -40.91 15.46
CA GLU A 610 39.70 -41.39 14.06
C GLU A 610 38.44 -41.04 13.27
N ALA A 611 38.67 -40.71 12.01
CA ALA A 611 37.75 -40.10 11.09
C ALA A 611 36.75 -41.11 10.50
N THR A 612 35.47 -40.78 10.59
CA THR A 612 34.52 -40.97 9.48
C THR A 612 33.64 -39.72 9.42
N THR A 613 33.48 -39.20 8.20
CA THR A 613 32.82 -37.96 7.81
C THR A 613 31.52 -37.70 8.57
N ALA A 614 31.57 -36.82 9.56
CA ALA A 614 30.42 -36.26 10.24
C ALA A 614 29.63 -35.35 9.29
N ALA A 615 28.31 -35.45 9.40
CA ALA A 615 27.37 -34.54 8.79
C ALA A 615 27.79 -33.09 9.03
N VAL A 616 27.97 -32.34 7.95
CA VAL A 616 27.62 -30.92 7.99
C VAL A 616 26.10 -30.94 8.13
N GLU A 617 25.58 -30.56 9.31
CA GLU A 617 24.19 -30.12 9.42
C GLU A 617 24.06 -28.85 8.58
N GLY A 618 23.89 -29.08 7.28
CA GLY A 618 23.31 -28.14 6.37
C GLY A 618 21.84 -28.48 6.27
N GLU A 619 20.98 -27.54 6.62
CA GLU A 619 19.70 -27.39 5.93
C GLU A 619 19.56 -25.95 5.45
N ILE A 620 20.03 -25.75 4.22
CA ILE A 620 19.39 -24.84 3.29
C ILE A 620 18.25 -25.63 2.66
N SER A 621 17.01 -25.14 2.73
CA SER A 621 16.22 -24.75 1.54
C SER A 621 14.76 -24.46 1.88
N ILE A 622 14.45 -23.17 1.95
CA ILE A 622 13.19 -22.66 1.42
C ILE A 622 13.29 -22.78 -0.11
N LYS A 623 12.35 -23.48 -0.76
CA LYS A 623 11.88 -23.13 -2.11
C LYS A 623 10.62 -23.90 -2.51
N TYR A 624 9.65 -23.10 -2.98
CA TYR A 624 8.28 -23.45 -3.33
C TYR A 624 8.17 -23.93 -4.79
N ASN A 625 7.24 -24.86 -5.03
CA ASN A 625 6.33 -24.84 -6.19
C ASN A 625 5.22 -25.91 -6.01
N ASN A 626 3.98 -25.44 -5.78
CA ASN A 626 2.70 -26.16 -5.92
C ASN A 626 2.45 -27.46 -5.09
N GLY A 627 2.81 -27.49 -3.81
CA GLY A 627 2.39 -28.54 -2.88
C GLY A 627 2.87 -28.22 -1.46
N TYR A 628 1.95 -27.96 -0.54
CA TYR A 628 2.22 -27.66 0.86
C TYR A 628 2.78 -28.88 1.56
N THR A 629 4.09 -28.90 1.76
CA THR A 629 4.74 -29.86 2.65
C THR A 629 5.07 -29.20 3.97
N PHE A 630 4.62 -29.77 5.08
CA PHE A 630 5.02 -29.31 6.40
C PHE A 630 6.51 -29.63 6.60
N THR A 631 7.39 -28.66 6.85
CA THR A 631 8.81 -28.93 7.14
C THR A 631 9.26 -28.06 8.29
N GLY A 632 9.79 -28.69 9.35
CA GLY A 632 10.21 -28.04 10.60
C GLY A 632 9.72 -28.79 11.83
N ASN A 633 10.39 -28.62 12.96
CA ASN A 633 9.99 -29.15 14.27
C ASN A 633 9.66 -28.00 15.21
N GLY A 634 8.44 -27.94 15.77
CA GLY A 634 8.10 -26.89 16.76
C GLY A 634 6.66 -26.89 17.26
N LYS A 635 6.43 -26.25 18.41
CA LYS A 635 5.12 -26.04 19.06
C LYS A 635 4.70 -24.57 18.89
N LEU A 636 3.60 -24.31 18.20
CA LEU A 636 3.02 -22.97 18.00
C LEU A 636 1.83 -22.75 18.94
N THR A 637 2.08 -22.19 20.12
CA THR A 637 1.04 -21.77 21.07
C THR A 637 0.66 -20.32 20.76
N SER A 638 -0.59 -20.07 20.34
CA SER A 638 -1.28 -18.78 20.19
C SER A 638 -0.43 -17.50 19.95
N THR A 639 -0.67 -16.88 18.80
CA THR A 639 -0.13 -15.57 18.36
C THR A 639 1.40 -15.50 18.36
N ILE A 640 2.01 -15.90 17.23
CA ILE A 640 3.40 -15.58 16.93
C ILE A 640 3.47 -14.82 15.60
N SER A 641 4.17 -13.69 15.74
CA SER A 641 4.82 -12.75 14.84
C SER A 641 4.76 -12.87 13.31
N SER A 642 4.83 -11.67 12.75
CA SER A 642 4.91 -11.17 11.38
C SER A 642 6.02 -11.70 10.47
N ASP A 643 6.63 -12.86 10.75
CA ASP A 643 7.80 -13.35 9.97
C ASP A 643 7.68 -14.77 9.39
N SER A 644 6.48 -15.37 9.36
CA SER A 644 6.23 -16.57 8.52
C SER A 644 4.90 -16.47 7.76
N ALA A 645 4.97 -16.01 6.52
CA ALA A 645 3.83 -15.58 5.69
C ALA A 645 2.88 -16.70 5.20
N TYR A 646 2.82 -17.87 5.84
CA TYR A 646 2.12 -19.04 5.28
C TYR A 646 1.23 -19.84 6.25
N TYR A 647 1.13 -19.46 7.53
CA TYR A 647 0.23 -20.13 8.48
C TYR A 647 -0.33 -19.13 9.50
N SER A 648 -1.64 -19.18 9.78
CA SER A 648 -2.21 -18.49 10.95
C SER A 648 -3.11 -19.42 11.76
N ILE A 649 -3.12 -19.24 13.08
CA ILE A 649 -3.97 -19.99 14.03
C ILE A 649 -5.00 -19.02 14.57
N LEU A 650 -6.29 -19.24 14.27
CA LEU A 650 -7.38 -18.49 14.90
C LEU A 650 -8.13 -19.43 15.84
N GLY A 651 -8.11 -19.12 17.14
CA GLY A 651 -8.95 -19.79 18.12
C GLY A 651 -10.20 -18.95 18.35
N ASN A 652 -11.39 -19.52 18.10
CA ASN A 652 -12.61 -18.85 18.51
C ASN A 652 -12.83 -19.11 20.01
N GLN A 653 -12.89 -18.03 20.79
CA GLN A 653 -13.05 -17.97 22.25
C GLN A 653 -11.83 -18.44 23.08
N ILE A 654 -11.11 -17.45 23.64
CA ILE A 654 -10.19 -17.66 24.76
C ILE A 654 -11.02 -18.03 25.98
N ALA A 655 -11.20 -19.33 26.21
CA ALA A 655 -11.59 -19.87 27.51
C ALA A 655 -10.46 -20.78 28.00
N GLN A 656 -9.52 -20.21 28.76
CA GLN A 656 -8.65 -20.89 29.75
C GLN A 656 -7.97 -22.25 29.37
N GLY A 657 -7.53 -22.44 28.13
CA GLY A 657 -6.80 -23.66 27.69
C GLY A 657 -5.59 -23.38 26.79
N ASN A 658 -4.51 -24.17 26.95
CA ASN A 658 -3.23 -24.08 26.23
C ASN A 658 -3.28 -24.65 24.78
N ASN A 659 -4.19 -24.21 23.91
CA ASN A 659 -4.31 -24.76 22.54
C ASN A 659 -3.12 -24.37 21.64
N TYR A 660 -2.66 -25.27 20.75
CA TYR A 660 -1.49 -25.04 19.89
C TYR A 660 -1.51 -25.86 18.60
N VAL A 661 -0.69 -25.49 17.61
CA VAL A 661 -0.38 -26.34 16.46
C VAL A 661 1.06 -26.85 16.58
N GLN A 662 1.27 -28.15 16.47
CA GLN A 662 2.60 -28.74 16.41
C GLN A 662 2.93 -29.07 14.96
N ILE A 663 4.06 -28.59 14.44
CA ILE A 663 4.51 -28.86 13.07
C ILE A 663 5.69 -29.84 13.12
N SER A 664 5.67 -30.82 12.23
CA SER A 664 6.72 -31.82 12.03
C SER A 664 6.98 -32.00 10.53
N PRO A 665 8.13 -32.54 10.11
CA PRO A 665 8.36 -32.91 8.73
C PRO A 665 7.26 -33.85 8.22
N ASN A 666 6.47 -33.34 7.28
CA ASN A 666 5.33 -33.91 6.57
C ASN A 666 3.97 -33.93 7.28
N LYS A 667 3.84 -33.35 8.49
CA LYS A 667 2.57 -33.31 9.24
C LYS A 667 2.42 -32.04 10.10
N ALA A 668 1.19 -31.61 10.34
CA ALA A 668 0.85 -30.69 11.41
C ALA A 668 -0.25 -31.28 12.30
N THR A 669 -0.12 -31.13 13.61
CA THR A 669 -1.12 -31.54 14.60
C THR A 669 -1.77 -30.29 15.18
N VAL A 670 -3.05 -30.09 14.88
CA VAL A 670 -3.86 -29.04 15.51
C VAL A 670 -4.33 -29.59 16.86
N VAL A 671 -3.80 -29.06 17.96
CA VAL A 671 -3.97 -29.57 19.33
C VAL A 671 -4.92 -28.70 20.14
N ASP A 672 -5.88 -29.37 20.77
CA ASP A 672 -6.83 -28.77 21.70
C ASP A 672 -6.69 -29.39 23.09
N THR A 673 -6.13 -28.62 24.03
CA THR A 673 -5.65 -29.08 25.34
C THR A 673 -6.65 -28.98 26.48
N ASP A 674 -7.90 -28.57 26.22
CA ASP A 674 -8.90 -28.28 27.26
C ASP A 674 -9.43 -29.56 27.98
N GLY A 675 -8.56 -30.28 28.67
CA GLY A 675 -8.78 -31.62 29.23
C GLY A 675 -9.65 -31.68 30.49
N THR A 676 -10.22 -30.56 30.93
CA THR A 676 -10.96 -30.49 32.20
C THR A 676 -12.12 -29.53 32.08
N ASN A 677 -13.31 -30.00 31.70
CA ASN A 677 -14.59 -29.47 32.19
C ASN A 677 -15.75 -30.35 31.73
N SER A 678 -16.24 -31.19 32.64
CA SER A 678 -17.45 -31.98 32.51
C SER A 678 -18.71 -31.13 32.72
N SER A 679 -18.90 -30.06 31.94
CA SER A 679 -20.16 -29.29 31.97
C SER A 679 -20.86 -29.34 30.62
N SER A 680 -22.13 -29.71 30.67
CA SER A 680 -23.00 -30.07 29.54
C SER A 680 -23.40 -28.90 28.63
N ASP A 681 -22.66 -27.79 28.61
CA ASP A 681 -23.11 -26.55 27.97
C ASP A 681 -22.03 -25.74 27.25
N LYS A 682 -20.95 -26.36 26.76
CA LYS A 682 -19.95 -25.67 25.93
C LYS A 682 -19.76 -26.33 24.57
N ARG A 683 -20.59 -25.92 23.61
CA ARG A 683 -20.23 -25.89 22.18
C ARG A 683 -19.51 -24.57 21.95
N GLY A 684 -18.17 -24.51 21.89
CA GLY A 684 -17.56 -23.17 21.74
C GLY A 684 -16.08 -23.01 21.47
N ALA A 685 -15.18 -23.93 21.85
CA ALA A 685 -13.75 -23.78 21.55
C ALA A 685 -13.34 -24.73 20.43
N THR A 686 -12.93 -24.18 19.28
CA THR A 686 -12.29 -24.93 18.19
C THR A 686 -10.99 -24.24 17.83
N THR A 687 -9.94 -25.03 17.62
CA THR A 687 -8.64 -24.55 17.12
C THR A 687 -8.62 -24.68 15.61
N GLU A 688 -8.18 -23.63 14.92
CA GLU A 688 -8.20 -23.57 13.47
C GLU A 688 -6.79 -23.34 12.91
N LEU A 689 -6.46 -24.01 11.81
CA LEU A 689 -5.22 -23.81 11.05
C LEU A 689 -5.56 -23.27 9.66
N TYR A 690 -5.04 -22.09 9.32
CA TYR A 690 -5.26 -21.42 8.04
C TYR A 690 -4.05 -21.59 7.12
N LEU A 691 -4.31 -22.00 5.89
CA LEU A 691 -3.35 -22.16 4.81
C LEU A 691 -3.75 -21.26 3.62
N PRO A 692 -3.10 -20.11 3.40
CA PRO A 692 -3.36 -19.27 2.25
C PRO A 692 -2.84 -19.90 0.95
N LEU A 693 -3.62 -19.78 -0.13
CA LEU A 693 -3.23 -20.31 -1.43
C LEU A 693 -2.21 -19.44 -2.20
N GLY A 694 -1.88 -18.27 -1.66
CA GLY A 694 -0.96 -17.31 -2.26
C GLY A 694 -1.53 -16.52 -3.44
N LYS A 695 -2.71 -16.90 -3.93
CA LYS A 695 -3.52 -16.19 -4.93
C LYS A 695 -4.97 -16.67 -4.90
N THR A 696 -5.88 -15.87 -5.44
CA THR A 696 -7.28 -16.28 -5.65
C THR A 696 -7.43 -16.99 -7.00
N TYR A 697 -7.92 -18.22 -6.98
CA TYR A 697 -8.31 -18.95 -8.17
C TYR A 697 -9.75 -18.58 -8.55
N THR A 698 -9.98 -18.12 -9.78
CA THR A 698 -11.31 -17.73 -10.28
C THR A 698 -11.74 -18.51 -11.52
N SER A 699 -10.87 -19.35 -12.09
CA SER A 699 -11.10 -20.13 -13.30
C SER A 699 -10.21 -21.40 -13.35
N GLY A 700 -10.52 -22.32 -14.25
CA GLY A 700 -9.78 -23.56 -14.46
C GLY A 700 -10.17 -24.71 -13.52
N THR A 701 -9.40 -25.81 -13.60
CA THR A 701 -9.56 -26.97 -12.72
C THR A 701 -8.50 -26.99 -11.63
N LEU A 702 -8.95 -27.20 -10.40
CA LEU A 702 -8.15 -27.22 -9.19
C LEU A 702 -8.36 -28.56 -8.48
N THR A 703 -7.26 -29.25 -8.20
CA THR A 703 -7.26 -30.45 -7.36
C THR A 703 -6.55 -30.14 -6.06
N ILE A 704 -7.24 -30.27 -4.94
CA ILE A 704 -6.69 -30.09 -3.58
C ILE A 704 -6.76 -31.44 -2.87
N GLU A 705 -5.62 -32.00 -2.47
CA GLU A 705 -5.56 -33.32 -1.83
C GLU A 705 -4.60 -33.35 -0.64
N GLY A 706 -4.82 -34.27 0.29
CA GLY A 706 -3.96 -34.43 1.46
C GLY A 706 -4.44 -35.56 2.38
N THR A 707 -3.87 -35.65 3.58
CA THR A 707 -4.32 -36.61 4.61
C THR A 707 -4.79 -35.91 5.88
N PHE A 708 -5.69 -36.56 6.60
CA PHE A 708 -6.06 -36.15 7.96
C PHE A 708 -6.37 -37.36 8.84
N THR A 709 -6.25 -37.23 10.17
CA THR A 709 -6.70 -38.26 11.12
C THR A 709 -8.20 -38.24 11.32
N THR A 710 -8.82 -39.42 11.38
CA THR A 710 -10.28 -39.53 11.39
C THR A 710 -10.87 -39.27 12.77
N PRO A 711 -11.83 -38.34 12.90
CA PRO A 711 -12.54 -38.15 14.15
C PRO A 711 -13.68 -39.19 14.25
N THR A 712 -13.73 -39.94 15.35
CA THR A 712 -14.88 -40.80 15.65
C THR A 712 -16.00 -39.95 16.25
N SER A 713 -16.91 -39.41 15.43
CA SER A 713 -18.06 -38.66 15.94
C SER A 713 -19.35 -38.86 15.12
N SER A 714 -20.47 -38.97 15.82
CA SER A 714 -21.81 -39.19 15.25
C SER A 714 -22.57 -37.89 14.91
N ASN A 715 -21.99 -36.70 15.15
CA ASN A 715 -22.76 -35.45 15.33
C ASN A 715 -22.45 -34.30 14.32
N GLY A 716 -22.05 -34.58 13.07
CA GLY A 716 -22.11 -33.55 12.01
C GLY A 716 -20.96 -32.53 11.97
N TRP A 717 -19.73 -32.92 12.33
CA TRP A 717 -18.60 -31.99 12.55
C TRP A 717 -17.84 -31.63 11.27
N THR A 718 -17.33 -30.39 11.17
CA THR A 718 -16.49 -29.93 10.05
C THR A 718 -15.01 -30.14 10.35
N LEU A 719 -14.27 -30.73 9.40
CA LEU A 719 -12.83 -30.93 9.53
C LEU A 719 -12.00 -29.95 8.70
N LEU A 720 -12.45 -29.69 7.47
CA LEU A 720 -11.73 -28.89 6.47
C LEU A 720 -12.72 -28.03 5.71
N GLN A 721 -12.40 -26.76 5.50
CA GLN A 721 -13.15 -25.81 4.69
C GLN A 721 -12.26 -25.23 3.58
N LEU A 722 -12.83 -25.07 2.40
CA LEU A 722 -12.32 -24.25 1.30
C LEU A 722 -12.96 -22.86 1.41
N TRP A 723 -12.17 -21.81 1.26
CA TRP A 723 -12.59 -20.42 1.43
C TRP A 723 -12.28 -19.57 0.20
N GLY A 724 -13.10 -18.54 0.00
CA GLY A 724 -12.94 -17.52 -1.04
C GLY A 724 -13.47 -16.18 -0.52
N ALA A 725 -12.65 -15.12 -0.58
CA ALA A 725 -12.97 -13.76 -0.14
C ALA A 725 -13.63 -13.70 1.26
N GLY A 726 -13.10 -14.48 2.21
CA GLY A 726 -13.58 -14.50 3.59
C GLY A 726 -14.90 -15.26 3.81
N LEU A 727 -15.34 -16.11 2.88
CA LEU A 727 -16.52 -16.97 3.05
C LEU A 727 -16.19 -18.44 2.79
N GLU A 728 -16.87 -19.37 3.47
CA GLU A 728 -16.82 -20.80 3.16
C GLU A 728 -17.33 -21.02 1.73
N VAL A 729 -16.73 -21.95 1.01
CA VAL A 729 -17.13 -22.37 -0.35
C VAL A 729 -17.62 -23.81 -0.31
N ALA A 730 -16.82 -24.70 0.28
CA ALA A 730 -17.15 -26.11 0.47
C ALA A 730 -16.42 -26.69 1.69
N SER A 731 -16.94 -27.78 2.28
CA SER A 731 -16.30 -28.44 3.42
C SER A 731 -16.46 -29.96 3.48
N ILE A 732 -15.52 -30.61 4.16
CA ILE A 732 -15.60 -32.02 4.58
C ILE A 732 -16.24 -32.08 5.97
N ARG A 733 -17.34 -32.83 6.11
CA ARG A 733 -18.00 -33.06 7.40
C ARG A 733 -18.19 -34.54 7.73
N THR A 734 -18.22 -34.89 9.01
CA THR A 734 -18.57 -36.24 9.49
C THR A 734 -20.00 -36.30 10.00
N ASP A 735 -20.81 -37.19 9.45
CA ASP A 735 -22.20 -37.40 9.89
C ASP A 735 -22.58 -38.87 9.73
N ASN A 736 -23.19 -39.46 10.76
CA ASN A 736 -23.56 -40.89 10.81
C ASN A 736 -22.41 -41.84 10.42
N ASN A 737 -21.22 -41.62 10.99
CA ASN A 737 -19.99 -42.38 10.74
C ASN A 737 -19.49 -42.35 9.28
N LYS A 738 -19.86 -41.34 8.49
CA LYS A 738 -19.40 -41.17 7.11
C LYS A 738 -18.93 -39.74 6.80
N TYR A 739 -18.16 -39.59 5.73
CA TYR A 739 -17.73 -38.28 5.21
C TYR A 739 -18.71 -37.72 4.18
N LYS A 740 -19.04 -36.43 4.32
CA LYS A 740 -19.93 -35.68 3.43
C LYS A 740 -19.29 -34.41 2.92
N LEU A 741 -19.66 -34.03 1.69
CA LEU A 741 -19.41 -32.71 1.13
C LEU A 741 -20.58 -31.78 1.48
N ARG A 742 -20.26 -30.58 1.95
CA ARG A 742 -21.23 -29.49 2.18
C ARG A 742 -20.79 -28.22 1.45
N LEU A 743 -21.75 -27.42 1.00
CA LEU A 743 -21.53 -26.10 0.41
C LEU A 743 -21.97 -24.98 1.35
N ASP A 744 -21.42 -23.78 1.18
CA ASP A 744 -21.80 -22.63 2.00
C ASP A 744 -23.24 -22.14 1.73
N GLY A 745 -23.85 -21.57 2.78
CA GLY A 745 -25.19 -21.00 2.77
C GLY A 745 -26.34 -22.01 2.77
N ASP A 746 -26.09 -23.25 2.36
CA ASP A 746 -27.11 -24.30 2.27
C ASP A 746 -26.94 -25.37 3.35
N ASN A 747 -27.94 -25.50 4.24
CA ASN A 747 -28.05 -26.66 5.14
C ASN A 747 -28.53 -27.94 4.41
N ASN A 748 -28.92 -27.86 3.13
CA ASN A 748 -29.70 -28.90 2.45
C ASN A 748 -28.95 -29.72 1.40
N THR A 749 -27.80 -29.26 0.89
CA THR A 749 -27.06 -29.96 -0.17
C THR A 749 -25.88 -30.73 0.44
N LEU A 750 -26.16 -31.98 0.85
CA LEU A 750 -25.17 -32.90 1.41
C LEU A 750 -25.03 -34.13 0.49
N SER A 751 -23.86 -34.33 -0.09
CA SER A 751 -23.53 -35.56 -0.82
C SER A 751 -22.63 -36.46 0.03
N ASP A 752 -23.08 -37.69 0.28
CA ASP A 752 -22.31 -38.71 0.98
C ASP A 752 -21.25 -39.29 0.05
N THR A 753 -20.03 -39.42 0.56
CA THR A 753 -18.95 -40.14 -0.15
C THR A 753 -19.15 -41.65 -0.10
N GLY A 754 -19.83 -42.17 0.93
CA GLY A 754 -19.94 -43.60 1.23
C GLY A 754 -18.78 -44.15 2.07
N ALA A 755 -17.69 -43.39 2.25
CA ALA A 755 -16.58 -43.77 3.12
C ALA A 755 -16.98 -43.69 4.59
N THR A 756 -16.59 -44.70 5.37
CA THR A 756 -16.79 -44.72 6.82
C THR A 756 -15.59 -44.11 7.56
N THR A 757 -15.83 -43.49 8.71
CA THR A 757 -14.83 -42.78 9.54
C THR A 757 -13.89 -43.71 10.32
N GLY A 758 -13.74 -44.99 9.92
CA GLY A 758 -13.10 -46.06 10.71
C GLY A 758 -11.61 -46.31 10.46
N THR A 759 -10.93 -45.48 9.66
CA THR A 759 -9.50 -45.62 9.31
C THR A 759 -8.67 -44.61 10.10
N THR A 760 -7.64 -44.98 10.87
CA THR A 760 -6.89 -44.00 11.71
C THR A 760 -6.33 -42.77 10.96
N GLU A 761 -6.03 -42.89 9.66
CA GLU A 761 -5.67 -41.80 8.75
C GLU A 761 -6.48 -41.94 7.45
N ALA A 762 -7.03 -40.83 6.93
CA ALA A 762 -7.82 -40.80 5.71
C ALA A 762 -7.21 -39.82 4.69
N THR A 763 -7.31 -40.17 3.41
CA THR A 763 -6.92 -39.29 2.29
C THR A 763 -8.14 -38.55 1.77
N TYR A 764 -8.02 -37.26 1.49
CA TYR A 764 -9.06 -36.48 0.82
C TYR A 764 -8.57 -35.87 -0.48
N ARG A 765 -9.51 -35.63 -1.40
CA ARG A 765 -9.29 -34.90 -2.64
C ARG A 765 -10.55 -34.13 -3.03
N PHE A 766 -10.42 -32.81 -3.18
CA PHE A 766 -11.39 -31.97 -3.86
C PHE A 766 -10.99 -31.82 -5.31
N ASP A 767 -11.89 -32.21 -6.21
CA ASP A 767 -11.81 -31.87 -7.63
C ASP A 767 -12.78 -30.72 -7.88
N ILE A 768 -12.23 -29.56 -8.20
CA ILE A 768 -12.95 -28.30 -8.37
C ILE A 768 -12.80 -27.89 -9.83
N ASN A 769 -13.91 -27.59 -10.48
CA ASN A 769 -13.92 -26.96 -11.78
C ASN A 769 -14.60 -25.59 -11.62
N LEU A 770 -13.80 -24.52 -11.58
CA LEU A 770 -14.31 -23.17 -11.37
C LEU A 770 -15.08 -22.67 -12.60
N ASP A 771 -14.71 -23.14 -13.79
CA ASP A 771 -15.37 -22.78 -15.06
C ASP A 771 -16.74 -23.45 -15.18
N ALA A 772 -16.80 -24.75 -14.90
CA ALA A 772 -18.06 -25.51 -14.86
C ALA A 772 -18.86 -25.26 -13.57
N LYS A 773 -18.27 -24.54 -12.60
CA LYS A 773 -18.79 -24.32 -11.25
C LYS A 773 -19.20 -25.63 -10.60
N THR A 774 -18.32 -26.62 -10.60
CA THR A 774 -18.58 -27.91 -9.93
C THR A 774 -17.49 -28.24 -8.93
N VAL A 775 -17.88 -29.02 -7.91
CA VAL A 775 -16.95 -29.60 -6.95
C VAL A 775 -17.35 -31.03 -6.63
N LYS A 776 -16.33 -31.86 -6.44
CA LYS A 776 -16.47 -33.25 -6.03
C LYS A 776 -15.46 -33.56 -4.94
N LEU A 777 -15.93 -34.16 -3.85
CA LEU A 777 -15.08 -34.65 -2.77
C LEU A 777 -14.88 -36.16 -2.92
N THR A 778 -13.64 -36.62 -2.79
CA THR A 778 -13.28 -38.04 -2.64
C THR A 778 -12.57 -38.26 -1.31
N VAL A 779 -13.00 -39.24 -0.52
CA VAL A 779 -12.33 -39.64 0.72
C VAL A 779 -12.08 -41.14 0.70
N ASN A 780 -10.84 -41.57 0.95
CA ASN A 780 -10.40 -42.98 0.89
C ASN A 780 -10.91 -43.70 -0.38
N ASN A 781 -10.72 -43.08 -1.55
CA ASN A 781 -11.19 -43.54 -2.86
C ASN A 781 -12.72 -43.63 -3.05
N ASN A 782 -13.53 -43.21 -2.09
CA ASN A 782 -14.97 -43.13 -2.24
C ASN A 782 -15.37 -41.69 -2.59
N SER A 783 -15.95 -41.52 -3.77
CA SER A 783 -16.33 -40.22 -4.27
C SER A 783 -17.78 -39.88 -3.93
N SER A 784 -17.98 -38.65 -3.47
CA SER A 784 -19.29 -38.01 -3.49
C SER A 784 -19.78 -37.78 -4.92
N LYS A 785 -21.08 -37.50 -5.06
CA LYS A 785 -21.62 -36.94 -6.31
C LYS A 785 -21.01 -35.56 -6.55
N GLU A 786 -20.75 -35.25 -7.81
CA GLU A 786 -20.42 -33.89 -8.23
C GLU A 786 -21.60 -32.96 -7.96
N VAL A 787 -21.33 -31.79 -7.38
CA VAL A 787 -22.32 -30.78 -6.99
C VAL A 787 -21.92 -29.43 -7.55
N THR A 788 -22.90 -28.60 -7.91
CA THR A 788 -22.66 -27.23 -8.38
C THR A 788 -22.15 -26.35 -7.24
N LEU A 789 -21.08 -25.60 -7.48
CA LEU A 789 -20.50 -24.62 -6.57
C LEU A 789 -21.35 -23.35 -6.53
N ASN A 790 -21.66 -22.91 -5.32
CA ASN A 790 -22.35 -21.64 -5.07
C ASN A 790 -21.44 -20.44 -5.32
N ARG A 791 -20.12 -20.60 -5.18
CA ARG A 791 -19.11 -19.57 -5.43
C ARG A 791 -17.98 -20.13 -6.29
N PRO A 792 -17.62 -19.47 -7.41
CA PRO A 792 -16.62 -19.98 -8.34
C PRO A 792 -15.22 -19.40 -8.09
N TYR A 793 -14.80 -19.26 -6.83
CA TYR A 793 -13.44 -18.82 -6.52
C TYR A 793 -12.96 -19.33 -5.16
N ILE A 794 -11.64 -19.55 -5.05
CA ILE A 794 -11.00 -20.12 -3.86
C ILE A 794 -9.64 -19.44 -3.64
N ASP A 795 -9.34 -19.03 -2.41
CA ASP A 795 -8.08 -18.40 -2.02
C ASP A 795 -7.44 -18.98 -0.75
N ASN A 796 -8.17 -19.76 0.04
CA ASN A 796 -7.67 -20.28 1.32
C ASN A 796 -8.20 -21.70 1.65
N ILE A 797 -7.43 -22.45 2.44
CA ILE A 797 -7.83 -23.73 3.05
C ILE A 797 -7.76 -23.60 4.57
N LYS A 798 -8.74 -24.16 5.28
CA LYS A 798 -8.83 -24.08 6.75
C LYS A 798 -9.13 -25.44 7.36
N PHE A 799 -8.40 -25.84 8.40
CA PHE A 799 -8.65 -27.05 9.20
C PHE A 799 -9.18 -26.70 10.59
N ILE A 800 -10.11 -27.50 11.13
CA ILE A 800 -10.85 -27.18 12.36
C ILE A 800 -10.97 -28.40 13.27
N THR A 801 -10.64 -28.27 14.55
CA THR A 801 -10.79 -29.34 15.57
C THR A 801 -12.24 -29.67 15.93
N ALA A 802 -12.51 -30.92 16.36
CA ALA A 802 -13.84 -31.36 16.81
C ALA A 802 -14.09 -31.05 18.30
N SER A 803 -15.33 -30.74 18.71
CA SER A 803 -15.61 -30.31 20.10
C SER A 803 -15.84 -31.44 21.13
N TYR A 804 -15.87 -32.72 20.75
CA TYR A 804 -16.14 -33.81 21.70
C TYR A 804 -15.29 -35.07 21.44
N ASN A 805 -14.60 -35.51 22.50
CA ASN A 805 -13.93 -36.82 22.71
C ASN A 805 -12.77 -37.26 21.79
N GLN A 806 -12.42 -36.56 20.72
CA GLN A 806 -11.13 -36.67 20.01
C GLN A 806 -10.82 -35.32 19.37
N ARG A 807 -10.05 -34.48 20.05
CA ARG A 807 -9.94 -33.06 19.67
C ARG A 807 -8.73 -32.69 18.82
N ASN A 808 -7.69 -33.53 18.79
CA ASN A 808 -6.54 -33.25 17.96
C ASN A 808 -6.77 -33.77 16.55
N ILE A 809 -6.41 -32.97 15.55
CA ILE A 809 -6.40 -33.41 14.15
C ILE A 809 -4.97 -33.34 13.66
N GLU A 810 -4.44 -34.46 13.20
CA GLU A 810 -3.23 -34.46 12.40
C GLU A 810 -3.61 -34.29 10.94
N VAL A 811 -2.92 -33.39 10.25
CA VAL A 811 -3.04 -33.14 8.83
C VAL A 811 -1.69 -33.41 8.19
N GLY A 812 -1.69 -34.25 7.15
CA GLY A 812 -0.51 -34.45 6.31
C GLY A 812 -0.43 -33.40 5.22
N ASN A 813 0.68 -33.42 4.48
CA ASN A 813 0.95 -32.51 3.37
C ASN A 813 -0.27 -32.29 2.46
N VAL A 814 -0.54 -31.04 2.12
CA VAL A 814 -1.62 -30.64 1.23
C VAL A 814 -1.04 -30.37 -0.14
N THR A 815 -1.46 -31.10 -1.17
CA THR A 815 -1.03 -30.83 -2.54
C THR A 815 -2.12 -30.07 -3.27
N VAL A 816 -1.74 -28.99 -3.96
CA VAL A 816 -2.65 -28.21 -4.79
C VAL A 816 -2.14 -28.25 -6.22
N THR A 817 -2.84 -28.99 -7.07
CA THR A 817 -2.52 -29.13 -8.48
C THR A 817 -3.52 -28.35 -9.31
N THR A 818 -3.02 -27.52 -10.22
CA THR A 818 -3.85 -26.81 -11.18
C THR A 818 -3.63 -27.43 -12.55
N SER A 819 -4.71 -27.89 -13.18
CA SER A 819 -4.69 -28.22 -14.60
C SER A 819 -5.43 -27.12 -15.35
N ASN A 820 -4.68 -26.18 -15.91
CA ASN A 820 -5.25 -25.29 -16.91
C ASN A 820 -5.51 -26.14 -18.15
N THR A 821 -6.77 -26.47 -18.40
CA THR A 821 -7.19 -26.92 -19.73
C THR A 821 -7.15 -25.73 -20.67
N GLY A 822 -6.01 -25.54 -21.33
CA GLY A 822 -5.84 -24.72 -22.53
C GLY A 822 -5.42 -23.27 -22.28
N ALA A 823 -4.24 -22.90 -22.77
CA ALA A 823 -3.89 -21.50 -23.00
C ALA A 823 -4.96 -20.85 -23.90
N VAL A 824 -5.53 -19.74 -23.48
CA VAL A 824 -6.51 -19.01 -24.28
C VAL A 824 -5.76 -18.33 -25.42
N GLN A 825 -6.11 -18.66 -26.67
CA GLN A 825 -5.51 -18.00 -27.84
C GLN A 825 -5.93 -16.52 -27.81
N GLY A 826 -4.93 -15.65 -27.71
CA GLY A 826 -5.06 -14.22 -27.55
C GLY A 826 -4.68 -13.67 -26.17
N ASP A 827 -4.47 -14.53 -25.17
CA ASP A 827 -4.02 -14.14 -23.83
C ASP A 827 -2.48 -14.10 -23.83
N ILE A 828 -1.93 -12.94 -24.21
CA ILE A 828 -0.50 -12.75 -24.40
C ILE A 828 0.21 -12.72 -23.05
N ASN A 829 -0.37 -12.11 -22.02
CA ASN A 829 0.26 -12.02 -20.70
C ASN A 829 0.05 -13.29 -19.82
N ALA A 830 -0.74 -14.26 -20.29
CA ALA A 830 -1.10 -15.48 -19.59
C ALA A 830 -1.84 -15.23 -18.27
N ASP A 831 -2.63 -14.15 -18.22
CA ASP A 831 -3.46 -13.78 -17.06
C ASP A 831 -4.81 -14.51 -17.02
N GLY A 832 -5.12 -15.29 -18.06
CA GLY A 832 -6.33 -16.08 -18.21
C GLY A 832 -7.46 -15.37 -18.96
N TYR A 833 -7.26 -14.11 -19.35
CA TYR A 833 -8.25 -13.29 -20.05
C TYR A 833 -7.68 -12.81 -21.40
N VAL A 834 -8.55 -12.60 -22.39
CA VAL A 834 -8.17 -11.87 -23.62
C VAL A 834 -8.78 -10.49 -23.51
N ASN A 835 -7.97 -9.51 -23.11
CA ASN A 835 -8.46 -8.18 -22.77
C ASN A 835 -7.60 -7.08 -23.44
N SER A 836 -7.87 -5.83 -23.09
CA SER A 836 -7.17 -4.67 -23.68
C SER A 836 -5.67 -4.65 -23.37
N VAL A 837 -5.21 -5.32 -22.32
CA VAL A 837 -3.79 -5.50 -21.98
C VAL A 837 -3.10 -6.38 -23.01
N ASP A 838 -3.72 -7.46 -23.46
CA ASP A 838 -3.17 -8.30 -24.53
C ASP A 838 -3.12 -7.57 -25.86
N LEU A 839 -4.14 -6.76 -26.15
CA LEU A 839 -4.15 -5.90 -27.33
C LEU A 839 -3.03 -4.87 -27.28
N HIS A 840 -2.81 -4.29 -26.11
CA HIS A 840 -1.74 -3.35 -25.89
C HIS A 840 -0.38 -4.03 -26.07
N LEU A 841 -0.17 -5.23 -25.52
CA LEU A 841 1.06 -6.00 -25.69
C LEU A 841 1.33 -6.36 -27.15
N ALA A 842 0.29 -6.77 -27.89
CA ALA A 842 0.41 -7.06 -29.32
C ALA A 842 0.81 -5.82 -30.14
N LEU A 843 0.16 -4.67 -29.90
CA LEU A 843 0.44 -3.42 -30.61
C LEU A 843 1.82 -2.83 -30.23
N SER A 844 2.20 -2.92 -28.95
CA SER A 844 3.50 -2.47 -28.46
C SER A 844 4.65 -3.32 -29.01
N TYR A 845 4.44 -4.62 -29.21
CA TYR A 845 5.38 -5.47 -29.95
C TYR A 845 5.52 -5.07 -31.42
N LEU A 846 4.41 -4.84 -32.12
CA LEU A 846 4.41 -4.49 -33.54
C LEU A 846 5.02 -3.12 -33.85
N THR A 847 4.99 -2.20 -32.88
CA THR A 847 5.57 -0.85 -32.98
C THR A 847 7.00 -0.76 -32.44
N GLY A 848 7.53 -1.86 -31.90
CA GLY A 848 8.89 -1.95 -31.35
C GLY A 848 9.07 -1.36 -29.95
N GLY A 849 7.97 -1.03 -29.25
CA GLY A 849 7.98 -0.51 -27.87
C GLY A 849 8.09 -1.59 -26.79
N TYR A 850 7.91 -2.86 -27.15
CA TYR A 850 7.98 -3.99 -26.20
C TYR A 850 8.47 -5.27 -26.90
N SER A 851 9.31 -6.07 -26.24
CA SER A 851 9.78 -7.36 -26.79
C SER A 851 9.03 -8.51 -26.12
N LEU A 852 8.38 -9.38 -26.91
CA LEU A 852 7.64 -10.54 -26.43
C LEU A 852 8.47 -11.84 -26.54
N THR A 853 8.23 -12.78 -25.63
CA THR A 853 8.81 -14.13 -25.73
C THR A 853 8.16 -14.94 -26.85
N ASN A 854 8.80 -16.04 -27.28
CA ASN A 854 8.23 -16.91 -28.32
C ASN A 854 6.87 -17.51 -27.93
N GLU A 855 6.65 -17.75 -26.64
CA GLU A 855 5.37 -18.24 -26.12
C GLU A 855 4.29 -17.15 -26.14
N GLN A 856 4.64 -15.91 -25.80
CA GLN A 856 3.74 -14.75 -25.91
C GLN A 856 3.36 -14.46 -27.36
N ILE A 857 4.32 -14.53 -28.29
CA ILE A 857 4.09 -14.41 -29.72
C ILE A 857 3.17 -15.53 -30.20
N SER A 858 3.38 -16.76 -29.73
CA SER A 858 2.54 -17.91 -30.07
C SER A 858 1.11 -17.79 -29.51
N ARG A 859 0.91 -17.13 -28.36
CA ARG A 859 -0.43 -16.89 -27.79
C ARG A 859 -1.16 -15.79 -28.54
N GLY A 860 -0.45 -14.75 -28.98
CA GLY A 860 -1.04 -13.67 -29.78
C GLY A 860 -1.24 -14.00 -31.26
N ASP A 861 -0.63 -15.07 -31.79
CA ASP A 861 -0.75 -15.50 -33.19
C ASP A 861 -2.11 -16.18 -33.44
N PHE A 862 -3.10 -15.40 -33.87
CA PHE A 862 -4.46 -15.86 -34.16
C PHE A 862 -4.57 -16.65 -35.46
N ASN A 863 -3.62 -16.51 -36.38
CA ASN A 863 -3.72 -17.11 -37.72
C ASN A 863 -2.82 -18.34 -37.89
N GLY A 864 -1.91 -18.58 -36.95
CA GLY A 864 -1.07 -19.77 -36.85
C GLY A 864 0.12 -19.78 -37.82
N ASP A 865 0.55 -18.62 -38.33
CA ASP A 865 1.70 -18.52 -39.23
C ASP A 865 3.06 -18.41 -38.51
N GLY A 866 3.04 -18.47 -37.18
CA GLY A 866 4.20 -18.40 -36.30
C GLY A 866 4.67 -16.97 -36.04
N LYS A 867 3.87 -15.95 -36.37
CA LYS A 867 4.21 -14.54 -36.19
C LYS A 867 3.04 -13.77 -35.61
N LEU A 868 3.36 -12.81 -34.74
CA LEU A 868 2.39 -11.81 -34.30
C LEU A 868 2.41 -10.65 -35.29
N THR A 869 1.31 -10.43 -36.02
CA THR A 869 1.19 -9.40 -37.06
C THR A 869 0.02 -8.44 -36.78
N LEU A 870 -0.10 -7.36 -37.57
CA LEU A 870 -1.25 -6.44 -37.51
C LEU A 870 -2.59 -7.15 -37.77
N VAL A 871 -2.59 -8.26 -38.51
CA VAL A 871 -3.79 -9.07 -38.75
C VAL A 871 -4.25 -9.76 -37.47
N ASP A 872 -3.31 -10.21 -36.64
CA ASP A 872 -3.59 -10.89 -35.38
C ASP A 872 -4.04 -9.91 -34.30
N ALA A 873 -3.40 -8.73 -34.22
CA ALA A 873 -3.83 -7.65 -33.34
C ALA A 873 -5.26 -7.16 -33.69
N TYR A 874 -5.62 -7.13 -34.98
CA TYR A 874 -7.00 -6.78 -35.39
C TYR A 874 -8.02 -7.83 -34.92
N LYS A 875 -7.70 -9.13 -35.06
CA LYS A 875 -8.55 -10.22 -34.57
C LYS A 875 -8.69 -10.20 -33.06
N LEU A 876 -7.59 -9.96 -32.35
CA LEU A 876 -7.55 -9.84 -30.91
C LEU A 876 -8.40 -8.65 -30.42
N LYS A 877 -8.39 -7.53 -31.15
CA LYS A 877 -9.29 -6.39 -30.87
C LYS A 877 -10.77 -6.76 -31.03
N THR A 878 -11.11 -7.58 -32.02
CA THR A 878 -12.50 -8.00 -32.25
C THR A 878 -13.00 -9.05 -31.27
N SER A 879 -12.11 -9.71 -30.52
CA SER A 879 -12.47 -10.72 -29.50
C SER A 879 -12.66 -10.17 -28.09
N ILE A 880 -12.36 -8.89 -27.83
CA ILE A 880 -12.48 -8.24 -26.50
C ILE A 880 -13.92 -7.69 -26.33
N ALA A 881 -14.94 -8.56 -26.44
CA ALA A 881 -16.36 -8.17 -26.32
C ALA A 881 -16.92 -8.43 -24.93
#